data_AF-A0A813P6V7-F1
#
_entry.id   AF-A0A813P6V7-F1
#
_cell.length_a   1.000
_cell.length_b   1.000
_cell.length_c   1.000
_cell.angle_alpha   90.00
_cell.angle_beta   90.00
_cell.angle_gamma   90.00
#
_symmetry.space_group_name_H-M   'P 1'
#
loop_
_entity.id
_entity.type
_entity.pdbx_description
1 polymer ?
#
loop_
_entity_poly.entity_id
_entity_poly.type
_entity_poly.pdbx_seq_one_letter_code
_entity_poly.pdbx_strand_id
1 'polypeptide(L)'
;MSFGKSRTVTLCSLANFINAADRAIMPIAIIPMAKEFNWNLRLQGYILSSFPIGYLTSQLFAHIFVRRFGTKAVLALAVFTWSLVTFATPFLAPLPFLLICSRIALGFGEGLALPTIFHIFSNYVPMEERSRSFSYLIALGSVGQTFAAVICPHIAWRIVFFVFGLIGFLWTFMWIVSYRDFNLTLGNIGNDEAFTHPSSKLGNKNYRWIEFISHWPLWAIYIAHFAMNWSSYIVMVWLPSYLTKTFDADPTNLSFTAFPYVMNCLLGVAAGHFADSLIQNRWTVLSVRRLMTAIGLLGPALFMLLFISVDNLLLAVVFISISMGLSACNSAGHLSNHADIAPNHAGITFAISNTLATIPGILAGPVTAELVVASHGRWFPVFILASGVNFVGAIIYQTLTNSIKESFIDENMQISDNTNITLKYNNRKLKSKHGQYPAWLSGHQHMLYFIGLGLADVDDLTVKGLRIIKNCKEVYLETYTTILQIDQKTLEEYLGIQIIPADRELVELSADTILNNARDHDVAFLVGGDPLSATTHTDLILRAVELNIPYKVIHNASIMNAIGSCGLQLYHFGETVSIVFWTDTWRPTSFCEKIVANRRRGLHTLCLLDIKIKEQDEASYMKKKKTYLPPRFMATSQAASQILESAKQLQVEDIINDKTLCVGAARIGWSDEKFVTTTLRRMADEVDLGRPLHSLVIVGQLHPLEIDYLKIHAIESSFDQLVLENNQSLNH
;
A
#
# COMPACT_ATOMS: atom_id res chain seq x y z
N MET A 1 -13.39 -10.57 -20.08
CA MET A 1 -11.93 -10.33 -19.99
C MET A 1 -11.47 -9.54 -21.23
N SER A 2 -10.93 -8.34 -21.05
CA SER A 2 -10.67 -7.36 -22.12
C SER A 2 -9.35 -7.62 -22.85
N PHE A 3 -9.42 -7.98 -24.13
CA PHE A 3 -8.30 -8.23 -25.05
C PHE A 3 -7.29 -7.06 -25.14
N GLY A 4 -7.72 -5.83 -24.82
CA GLY A 4 -6.87 -4.64 -24.86
C GLY A 4 -5.87 -4.54 -23.70
N LYS A 5 -6.21 -5.04 -22.50
CA LYS A 5 -5.37 -4.93 -21.29
C LYS A 5 -4.14 -5.83 -21.38
N SER A 6 -4.33 -7.08 -21.80
CA SER A 6 -3.23 -8.04 -22.00
C SER A 6 -2.22 -7.54 -23.04
N ARG A 7 -2.70 -6.91 -24.12
CA ARG A 7 -1.82 -6.37 -25.18
C ARG A 7 -0.88 -5.27 -24.69
N THR A 8 -1.36 -4.33 -23.88
CA THR A 8 -0.52 -3.24 -23.34
C THR A 8 0.57 -3.79 -22.43
N VAL A 9 0.21 -4.72 -21.53
CA VAL A 9 1.19 -5.37 -20.64
C VAL A 9 2.25 -6.10 -21.46
N THR A 10 1.86 -6.89 -22.47
CA THR A 10 2.81 -7.60 -23.35
C THR A 10 3.73 -6.63 -24.11
N LEU A 11 3.21 -5.53 -24.66
CA LEU A 11 4.03 -4.54 -25.36
C LEU A 11 5.04 -3.86 -24.44
N CYS A 12 4.62 -3.47 -23.22
CA CYS A 12 5.53 -2.91 -22.21
C CYS A 12 6.60 -3.91 -21.76
N SER A 13 6.23 -5.19 -21.57
CA SER A 13 7.19 -6.24 -21.23
C SER A 13 8.17 -6.53 -22.37
N LEU A 14 7.73 -6.46 -23.63
CA LEU A 14 8.60 -6.57 -24.81
C LEU A 14 9.55 -5.38 -24.93
N ALA A 15 9.13 -4.18 -24.56
CA ALA A 15 10.02 -3.02 -24.48
C ALA A 15 11.16 -3.25 -23.48
N ASN A 16 10.83 -3.83 -22.32
CA ASN A 16 11.81 -4.16 -21.29
C ASN A 16 12.74 -5.30 -21.70
N PHE A 17 12.28 -6.26 -22.51
CA PHE A 17 13.13 -7.26 -23.13
C PHE A 17 14.21 -6.60 -24.01
N ILE A 18 13.82 -5.67 -24.90
CA ILE A 18 14.75 -4.96 -25.78
C ILE A 18 15.74 -4.13 -24.95
N ASN A 19 15.22 -3.39 -23.97
CA ASN A 19 16.04 -2.59 -23.05
C ASN A 19 17.11 -3.42 -22.34
N ALA A 20 16.70 -4.55 -21.76
CA ALA A 20 17.60 -5.39 -20.99
C ALA A 20 18.63 -6.11 -21.88
N ALA A 21 18.25 -6.46 -23.12
CA ALA A 21 19.17 -6.98 -24.12
C ALA A 21 20.23 -5.94 -24.53
N ASP A 22 19.82 -4.70 -24.84
CA ASP A 22 20.71 -3.61 -25.26
C ASP A 22 21.82 -3.31 -24.23
N ARG A 23 21.51 -3.47 -22.93
CA ARG A 23 22.50 -3.34 -21.84
C ARG A 23 23.57 -4.42 -21.85
N ALA A 24 23.23 -5.64 -22.26
CA ALA A 24 24.16 -6.78 -22.29
C ALA A 24 25.02 -6.82 -23.56
N ILE A 25 24.59 -6.18 -24.64
CA ILE A 25 25.32 -6.17 -25.94
C ILE A 25 26.69 -5.51 -25.80
N MET A 26 26.76 -4.30 -25.23
CA MET A 26 28.01 -3.51 -25.23
C MET A 26 29.17 -4.19 -24.47
N PRO A 27 29.00 -4.73 -23.25
CA PRO A 27 30.04 -5.49 -22.55
C PRO A 27 30.64 -6.68 -23.34
N ILE A 28 29.84 -7.31 -24.21
CA ILE A 28 30.27 -8.43 -25.05
C ILE A 28 30.94 -7.90 -26.32
N ALA A 29 30.32 -6.93 -26.99
CA ALA A 29 30.80 -6.34 -28.23
C ALA A 29 32.10 -5.53 -28.08
N ILE A 30 32.40 -5.01 -26.89
CA ILE A 30 33.62 -4.23 -26.64
C ILE A 30 34.89 -5.07 -26.81
N ILE A 31 34.81 -6.39 -26.64
CA ILE A 31 35.95 -7.31 -26.79
C ILE A 31 36.45 -7.34 -28.24
N PRO A 32 35.63 -7.67 -29.27
CA PRO A 32 36.06 -7.60 -30.66
C PRO A 32 36.32 -6.15 -31.12
N MET A 33 35.56 -5.16 -30.65
CA MET A 33 35.79 -3.75 -31.00
C MET A 33 37.16 -3.26 -30.52
N ALA A 34 37.56 -3.64 -29.31
CA ALA A 34 38.88 -3.28 -28.78
C ALA A 34 40.03 -3.91 -29.57
N LYS A 35 39.84 -5.12 -30.12
CA LYS A 35 40.81 -5.77 -31.01
C LYS A 35 40.89 -5.07 -32.37
N GLU A 36 39.75 -4.67 -32.94
CA GLU A 36 39.69 -3.99 -34.25
C GLU A 36 40.29 -2.58 -34.22
N PHE A 37 39.99 -1.81 -33.18
CA PHE A 37 40.40 -0.40 -33.06
C PHE A 37 41.60 -0.17 -32.12
N ASN A 38 42.23 -1.24 -31.62
CA ASN A 38 43.36 -1.20 -30.67
C ASN A 38 43.09 -0.33 -29.42
N TRP A 39 41.96 -0.56 -28.76
CA TRP A 39 41.58 0.23 -27.59
C TRP A 39 42.22 -0.23 -26.29
N ASN A 40 42.80 0.72 -25.56
CA ASN A 40 43.29 0.51 -24.20
C ASN A 40 42.16 0.20 -23.22
N LEU A 41 42.48 -0.53 -22.14
CA LEU A 41 41.50 -0.92 -21.12
C LEU A 41 40.82 0.28 -20.45
N ARG A 42 41.54 1.39 -20.26
CA ARG A 42 41.01 2.65 -19.75
C ARG A 42 39.85 3.18 -20.60
N LEU A 43 40.05 3.20 -21.92
CA LEU A 43 39.03 3.68 -22.86
C LEU A 43 37.79 2.79 -22.84
N GLN A 44 37.97 1.47 -22.74
CA GLN A 44 36.87 0.52 -22.58
C GLN A 44 36.06 0.82 -21.32
N GLY A 45 36.73 1.09 -20.19
CA GLY A 45 36.09 1.49 -18.94
C GLY A 45 35.25 2.77 -19.07
N TYR A 46 35.77 3.81 -19.72
CA TYR A 46 35.02 5.05 -19.96
C TYR A 46 33.82 4.86 -20.88
N ILE A 47 33.95 4.06 -21.94
CA ILE A 47 32.82 3.76 -22.84
C ILE A 47 31.71 3.02 -22.07
N LEU A 48 32.06 2.01 -21.26
CA LEU A 48 31.09 1.22 -20.50
C LEU A 48 30.38 2.05 -19.42
N SER A 49 31.10 2.95 -18.74
CA SER A 49 30.53 3.82 -17.68
C SER A 49 29.84 5.09 -18.17
N SER A 50 29.87 5.38 -19.46
CA SER A 50 29.15 6.53 -20.03
C SER A 50 27.63 6.32 -20.08
N PHE A 51 27.16 5.07 -20.17
CA PHE A 51 25.73 4.76 -20.19
C PHE A 51 24.98 5.14 -18.90
N PRO A 52 25.46 4.77 -17.69
CA PRO A 52 24.77 5.13 -16.45
C PRO A 52 24.62 6.64 -16.21
N ILE A 53 25.48 7.49 -16.80
CA ILE A 53 25.37 8.96 -16.71
C ILE A 53 24.07 9.45 -17.37
N GLY A 54 23.77 8.96 -18.59
CA GLY A 54 22.52 9.28 -19.27
C GLY A 54 21.29 8.70 -18.55
N TYR A 55 21.44 7.50 -18.01
CA TYR A 55 20.38 6.82 -17.26
C TYR A 55 19.99 7.58 -15.99
N LEU A 56 20.98 8.02 -15.21
CA LEU A 56 20.76 8.79 -13.97
C LEU A 56 20.05 10.12 -14.24
N THR A 57 20.50 10.86 -15.25
CA THR A 57 19.93 12.18 -15.57
C THR A 57 18.48 12.06 -16.03
N SER A 58 18.18 11.12 -16.93
CA SER A 58 16.83 10.92 -17.47
C SER A 58 15.81 10.45 -16.43
N GLN A 59 16.19 9.61 -15.47
CA GLN A 59 15.29 9.18 -14.38
C GLN A 59 14.73 10.37 -13.57
N LEU A 60 15.56 11.40 -13.34
CA LEU A 60 15.15 12.61 -12.62
C LEU A 60 14.11 13.41 -13.41
N PHE A 61 14.20 13.42 -14.74
CA PHE A 61 13.30 14.19 -15.61
C PHE A 61 12.05 13.41 -16.07
N ALA A 62 12.04 12.08 -15.97
CA ALA A 62 10.98 11.23 -16.52
C ALA A 62 9.56 11.67 -16.14
N HIS A 63 9.34 12.01 -14.86
CA HIS A 63 8.04 12.47 -14.37
C HIS A 63 7.58 13.79 -15.02
N ILE A 64 8.50 14.72 -15.31
CA ILE A 64 8.20 16.01 -15.97
C ILE A 64 7.77 15.76 -17.41
N PHE A 65 8.49 14.88 -18.11
CA PHE A 65 8.18 14.52 -19.49
C PHE A 65 6.83 13.81 -19.59
N VAL A 66 6.55 12.85 -18.71
CA VAL A 66 5.25 12.17 -18.67
C VAL A 66 4.11 13.15 -18.43
N ARG A 67 4.29 14.13 -17.52
CA ARG A 67 3.28 15.17 -17.26
C ARG A 67 3.04 16.10 -18.45
N ARG A 68 4.08 16.43 -19.23
CA ARG A 68 4.00 17.40 -20.33
C ARG A 68 3.58 16.77 -21.67
N PHE A 69 4.07 15.58 -21.98
CA PHE A 69 3.93 14.94 -23.28
C PHE A 69 3.06 13.67 -23.26
N GLY A 70 2.64 13.20 -22.08
CA GLY A 70 1.82 12.00 -21.92
C GLY A 70 2.60 10.69 -22.02
N THR A 71 1.97 9.58 -21.61
CA THR A 71 2.65 8.28 -21.51
C THR A 71 2.99 7.65 -22.86
N LYS A 72 2.11 7.79 -23.88
CA LYS A 72 2.35 7.21 -25.22
C LYS A 72 3.59 7.80 -25.88
N ALA A 73 3.65 9.14 -25.93
CA ALA A 73 4.70 9.84 -26.65
C ALA A 73 6.06 9.68 -25.96
N VAL A 74 6.10 9.72 -24.62
CA VAL A 74 7.34 9.57 -23.87
C VAL A 74 7.93 8.17 -24.03
N LEU A 75 7.11 7.11 -23.92
CA LEU A 75 7.63 5.75 -24.12
C LEU A 75 8.04 5.50 -25.58
N ALA A 76 7.29 6.02 -26.55
CA ALA A 76 7.65 5.94 -27.97
C ALA A 76 8.99 6.65 -28.25
N LEU A 77 9.15 7.87 -27.73
CA LEU A 77 10.37 8.66 -27.89
C LEU A 77 11.56 7.98 -27.23
N ALA A 78 11.36 7.42 -26.03
CA ALA A 78 12.38 6.68 -25.30
C ALA A 78 12.88 5.49 -26.15
N VAL A 79 11.96 4.63 -26.60
CA VAL A 79 12.31 3.42 -27.36
C VAL A 79 12.94 3.76 -28.70
N PHE A 80 12.38 4.73 -29.41
CA PHE A 80 12.95 5.23 -30.65
C PHE A 80 14.38 5.75 -30.47
N THR A 81 14.61 6.53 -29.41
CA THR A 81 15.92 7.16 -29.14
C THR A 81 16.99 6.10 -28.88
N TRP A 82 16.76 5.13 -27.97
CA TRP A 82 17.77 4.10 -27.75
C TRP A 82 17.96 3.22 -28.97
N SER A 83 16.89 2.87 -29.70
CA SER A 83 16.96 2.01 -30.88
C SER A 83 17.75 2.66 -32.02
N LEU A 84 17.53 3.97 -32.25
CA LEU A 84 18.28 4.76 -33.21
C LEU A 84 19.77 4.82 -32.86
N VAL A 85 20.08 5.00 -31.59
CA VAL A 85 21.46 5.07 -31.12
C VAL A 85 22.14 3.70 -31.19
N THR A 86 21.45 2.62 -30.80
CA THR A 86 21.92 1.23 -30.97
C THR A 86 22.24 0.96 -32.44
N PHE A 87 21.34 1.30 -33.36
CA PHE A 87 21.56 1.16 -34.81
C PHE A 87 22.73 2.02 -35.32
N ALA A 88 22.90 3.23 -34.80
CA ALA A 88 23.97 4.14 -35.19
C ALA A 88 25.35 3.75 -34.64
N THR A 89 25.41 2.93 -33.59
CA THR A 89 26.64 2.59 -32.85
C THR A 89 27.78 2.09 -33.75
N PRO A 90 27.57 1.19 -34.74
CA PRO A 90 28.63 0.74 -35.64
C PRO A 90 29.27 1.83 -36.51
N PHE A 91 28.52 2.89 -36.83
CA PHE A 91 29.03 4.04 -37.60
C PHE A 91 29.81 5.01 -36.72
N LEU A 92 29.45 5.11 -35.44
CA LEU A 92 30.10 5.98 -34.47
C LEU A 92 31.32 5.33 -33.79
N ALA A 93 31.41 4.00 -33.83
CA ALA A 93 32.47 3.21 -33.21
C ALA A 93 33.91 3.67 -33.55
N PRO A 94 34.26 4.08 -34.78
CA PRO A 94 35.64 4.52 -35.09
C PRO A 94 36.12 5.73 -34.29
N LEU A 95 35.20 6.54 -33.76
CA LEU A 95 35.48 7.76 -33.02
C LEU A 95 35.05 7.58 -31.55
N PRO A 96 35.99 7.33 -30.61
CA PRO A 96 35.65 6.99 -29.23
C PRO A 96 34.83 8.06 -28.49
N PHE A 97 35.06 9.33 -28.81
CA PHE A 97 34.28 10.44 -28.25
C PHE A 97 32.81 10.38 -28.69
N LEU A 98 32.53 10.16 -29.99
CA LEU A 98 31.16 10.02 -30.48
C LEU A 98 30.49 8.76 -29.93
N LEU A 99 31.26 7.68 -29.75
CA LEU A 99 30.75 6.47 -29.11
C LEU A 99 30.33 6.74 -27.66
N ILE A 100 31.11 7.48 -26.87
CA ILE A 100 30.74 7.90 -25.51
C ILE A 100 29.47 8.76 -25.53
N CYS A 101 29.38 9.75 -26.43
CA CYS A 101 28.17 10.57 -26.57
C CYS A 101 26.95 9.71 -26.93
N SER A 102 27.10 8.73 -27.82
CA SER A 102 26.04 7.80 -28.19
C SER A 102 25.59 6.97 -26.98
N ARG A 103 26.52 6.46 -26.17
CA ARG A 103 26.20 5.69 -24.97
C ARG A 103 25.44 6.52 -23.93
N ILE A 104 25.78 7.80 -23.76
CA ILE A 104 25.03 8.74 -22.90
C ILE A 104 23.61 8.94 -23.45
N ALA A 105 23.45 9.16 -24.76
CA ALA A 105 22.14 9.32 -25.38
C ALA A 105 21.26 8.06 -25.25
N LEU A 106 21.86 6.88 -25.38
CA LEU A 106 21.18 5.61 -25.15
C LEU A 106 20.73 5.46 -23.69
N GLY A 107 21.61 5.78 -22.73
CA GLY A 107 21.24 5.83 -21.31
C GLY A 107 20.09 6.79 -21.03
N PHE A 108 20.08 7.95 -21.68
CA PHE A 108 19.01 8.93 -21.55
C PHE A 108 17.66 8.41 -22.06
N GLY A 109 17.65 7.72 -23.21
CA GLY A 109 16.44 7.07 -23.72
C GLY A 109 15.92 6.02 -22.73
N GLU A 110 16.80 5.12 -22.28
CA GLU A 110 16.42 4.01 -21.42
C GLU A 110 15.90 4.44 -20.03
N GLY A 111 16.47 5.50 -19.45
CA GLY A 111 16.05 5.95 -18.12
C GLY A 111 14.66 6.59 -18.08
N LEU A 112 14.11 6.99 -19.24
CA LEU A 112 12.71 7.44 -19.35
C LEU A 112 11.70 6.28 -19.37
N ALA A 113 12.09 5.09 -19.83
CA ALA A 113 11.13 4.02 -20.12
C ALA A 113 10.53 3.35 -18.88
N LEU A 114 11.34 2.85 -17.97
CA LEU A 114 10.85 2.12 -16.78
C LEU A 114 9.90 2.97 -15.91
N PRO A 115 10.21 4.24 -15.57
CA PRO A 115 9.26 5.10 -14.86
C PRO A 115 7.95 5.33 -15.63
N THR A 116 8.03 5.44 -16.96
CA THR A 116 6.84 5.61 -17.81
C THR A 116 5.98 4.35 -17.82
N ILE A 117 6.58 3.17 -17.90
CA ILE A 117 5.86 1.87 -17.82
C ILE A 117 5.17 1.72 -16.46
N PHE A 118 5.83 2.12 -15.38
CA PHE A 118 5.24 2.09 -14.03
C PHE A 118 3.99 2.97 -13.95
N HIS A 119 4.04 4.16 -14.55
CA HIS A 119 2.89 5.06 -14.65
C HIS A 119 1.78 4.52 -15.56
N ILE A 120 2.12 3.81 -16.64
CA ILE A 120 1.12 3.12 -17.48
C ILE A 120 0.45 2.01 -16.65
N PHE A 121 1.19 1.18 -15.94
CA PHE A 121 0.61 0.10 -15.14
C PHE A 121 -0.23 0.62 -13.97
N SER A 122 0.14 1.74 -13.34
CA SER A 122 -0.67 2.33 -12.28
C SER A 122 -2.04 2.83 -12.76
N ASN A 123 -2.15 3.22 -14.04
CA ASN A 123 -3.36 3.79 -14.61
C ASN A 123 -4.20 2.77 -15.39
N TYR A 124 -3.57 1.78 -16.03
CA TYR A 124 -4.28 0.83 -16.91
C TYR A 124 -4.49 -0.56 -16.29
N VAL A 125 -3.71 -0.94 -15.26
CA VAL A 125 -3.79 -2.26 -14.62
C VAL A 125 -4.46 -2.14 -13.24
N PRO A 126 -5.55 -2.91 -12.98
CA PRO A 126 -6.18 -2.99 -11.66
C PRO A 126 -5.19 -3.37 -10.56
N MET A 127 -5.47 -2.98 -9.31
CA MET A 127 -4.53 -3.20 -8.20
C MET A 127 -4.25 -4.70 -7.97
N GLU A 128 -5.23 -5.56 -8.23
CA GLU A 128 -5.18 -7.01 -8.05
C GLU A 128 -4.23 -7.70 -9.05
N GLU A 129 -4.17 -7.19 -10.29
CA GLU A 129 -3.36 -7.78 -11.38
C GLU A 129 -1.99 -7.09 -11.57
N ARG A 130 -1.76 -5.99 -10.85
CA ARG A 130 -0.57 -5.14 -11.02
C ARG A 130 0.73 -5.86 -10.66
N SER A 131 0.74 -6.60 -9.56
CA SER A 131 1.92 -7.38 -9.12
C SER A 131 2.32 -8.40 -10.19
N ARG A 132 1.36 -9.16 -10.73
CA ARG A 132 1.57 -10.13 -11.81
C ARG A 132 2.12 -9.48 -13.09
N SER A 133 1.59 -8.32 -13.46
CA SER A 133 2.06 -7.57 -14.63
C SER A 133 3.51 -7.09 -14.46
N PHE A 134 3.89 -6.67 -13.26
CA PHE A 134 5.29 -6.35 -12.93
C PHE A 134 6.20 -7.57 -12.96
N SER A 135 5.75 -8.73 -12.46
CA SER A 135 6.52 -9.96 -12.56
C SER A 135 6.81 -10.34 -14.01
N TYR A 136 5.83 -10.20 -14.92
CA TYR A 136 6.05 -10.43 -16.35
C TYR A 136 7.02 -9.43 -16.99
N LEU A 137 6.92 -8.14 -16.63
CA LEU A 137 7.87 -7.11 -17.05
C LEU A 137 9.30 -7.48 -16.67
N ILE A 138 9.54 -7.84 -15.41
CA ILE A 138 10.87 -8.20 -14.90
C ILE A 138 11.39 -9.48 -15.55
N ALA A 139 10.56 -10.53 -15.64
CA ALA A 139 10.95 -11.80 -16.24
C ALA A 139 11.38 -11.65 -17.70
N LEU A 140 10.63 -10.90 -18.51
CA LEU A 140 11.01 -10.63 -19.91
C LEU A 140 12.30 -9.82 -20.04
N GLY A 141 12.60 -8.95 -19.07
CA GLY A 141 13.91 -8.27 -18.99
C GLY A 141 15.06 -9.27 -18.78
N SER A 142 14.93 -10.19 -17.83
CA SER A 142 15.94 -11.24 -17.61
C SER A 142 16.11 -12.14 -18.83
N VAL A 143 15.02 -12.51 -19.49
CA VAL A 143 15.08 -13.27 -20.76
C VAL A 143 15.82 -12.48 -21.84
N GLY A 144 15.64 -11.16 -21.92
CA GLY A 144 16.38 -10.29 -22.84
C GLY A 144 17.90 -10.31 -22.59
N GLN A 145 18.33 -10.23 -21.34
CA GLN A 145 19.75 -10.34 -20.97
C GLN A 145 20.33 -11.71 -21.32
N THR A 146 19.63 -12.79 -20.97
CA THR A 146 20.05 -14.16 -21.31
C THR A 146 20.15 -14.36 -22.82
N PHE A 147 19.16 -13.87 -23.58
CA PHE A 147 19.14 -13.96 -25.03
C PHE A 147 20.33 -13.22 -25.68
N ALA A 148 20.60 -11.99 -25.24
CA ALA A 148 21.76 -11.23 -25.70
C ALA A 148 23.08 -11.92 -25.31
N ALA A 149 23.20 -12.44 -24.09
CA ALA A 149 24.43 -13.11 -23.63
C ALA A 149 24.76 -14.37 -24.43
N VAL A 150 23.76 -15.13 -24.89
CA VAL A 150 23.95 -16.34 -25.69
C VAL A 150 24.23 -16.02 -27.16
N ILE A 151 23.54 -15.05 -27.76
CA ILE A 151 23.59 -14.84 -29.22
C ILE A 151 24.73 -13.91 -29.64
N CYS A 152 24.97 -12.85 -28.87
CA CYS A 152 25.96 -11.82 -29.23
C CYS A 152 27.38 -12.36 -29.47
N PRO A 153 27.89 -13.36 -28.73
CA PRO A 153 29.22 -13.92 -28.98
C PRO A 153 29.37 -14.59 -30.35
N HIS A 154 28.29 -15.12 -30.94
CA HIS A 154 28.35 -15.92 -32.18
C HIS A 154 28.19 -15.10 -33.46
N ILE A 155 27.85 -13.82 -33.34
CA ILE A 155 27.55 -12.94 -34.48
C ILE A 155 28.56 -11.79 -34.50
N ALA A 156 28.89 -11.27 -35.68
CA ALA A 156 29.72 -10.08 -35.81
C ALA A 156 29.08 -8.89 -35.08
N TRP A 157 29.88 -8.19 -34.28
CA TRP A 157 29.42 -7.13 -33.37
C TRP A 157 28.58 -6.05 -34.09
N ARG A 158 28.94 -5.68 -35.33
CA ARG A 158 28.20 -4.69 -36.14
C ARG A 158 26.77 -5.14 -36.44
N ILE A 159 26.58 -6.42 -36.78
CA ILE A 159 25.28 -6.99 -37.14
C ILE A 159 24.35 -7.04 -35.93
N VAL A 160 24.89 -7.37 -34.75
CA VAL A 160 24.14 -7.38 -33.49
C VAL A 160 23.47 -6.02 -33.26
N PHE A 161 24.23 -4.92 -33.34
CA PHE A 161 23.68 -3.56 -33.18
C PHE A 161 22.61 -3.22 -34.22
N PHE A 162 22.77 -3.63 -35.49
CA PHE A 162 21.76 -3.39 -36.51
C PHE A 162 20.47 -4.17 -36.26
N VAL A 163 20.56 -5.45 -35.88
CA VAL A 163 19.39 -6.31 -35.63
C VAL A 163 18.59 -5.81 -34.42
N PHE A 164 19.25 -5.55 -33.29
CA PHE A 164 18.57 -5.07 -32.09
C PHE A 164 17.99 -3.65 -32.27
N GLY A 165 18.69 -2.77 -32.99
CA GLY A 165 18.15 -1.45 -33.37
C GLY A 165 16.90 -1.55 -34.26
N LEU A 166 16.88 -2.45 -35.24
CA LEU A 166 15.71 -2.70 -36.11
C LEU A 166 14.52 -3.27 -35.34
N ILE A 167 14.76 -4.20 -34.41
CA ILE A 167 13.70 -4.74 -33.53
C ILE A 167 13.06 -3.61 -32.71
N GLY A 168 13.85 -2.68 -32.21
CA GLY A 168 13.36 -1.51 -31.48
C GLY A 168 12.54 -0.54 -32.34
N PHE A 169 12.91 -0.33 -33.61
CA PHE A 169 12.09 0.45 -34.54
C PHE A 169 10.76 -0.22 -34.87
N LEU A 170 10.77 -1.54 -35.11
CA LEU A 170 9.55 -2.33 -35.32
C LEU A 170 8.63 -2.23 -34.10
N TRP A 171 9.19 -2.37 -32.90
CA TRP A 171 8.43 -2.18 -31.65
C TRP A 171 7.82 -0.79 -31.56
N THR A 172 8.59 0.26 -31.87
CA THR A 172 8.11 1.66 -31.82
C THR A 172 6.94 1.87 -32.77
N PHE A 173 7.03 1.33 -33.99
CA PHE A 173 5.94 1.36 -34.95
C PHE A 173 4.69 0.64 -34.42
N MET A 174 4.85 -0.59 -33.91
CA MET A 174 3.76 -1.35 -33.29
C MET A 174 3.11 -0.61 -32.12
N TRP A 175 3.89 0.08 -31.29
CA TRP A 175 3.42 0.86 -30.15
C TRP A 175 2.58 2.08 -30.60
N ILE A 176 3.06 2.85 -31.58
CA ILE A 176 2.35 4.03 -32.08
C ILE A 176 0.98 3.65 -32.67
N VAL A 177 0.92 2.52 -33.39
CA VAL A 177 -0.31 2.01 -34.02
C VAL A 177 -1.26 1.38 -32.99
N SER A 178 -0.74 0.58 -32.06
CA SER A 178 -1.56 -0.23 -31.15
C SER A 178 -2.03 0.51 -29.90
N TYR A 179 -1.22 1.43 -29.36
CA TYR A 179 -1.56 2.11 -28.12
C TYR A 179 -2.32 3.40 -28.40
N ARG A 180 -3.54 3.57 -27.88
CA ARG A 180 -4.31 4.81 -27.92
C ARG A 180 -4.31 5.43 -26.52
N ASP A 181 -3.89 6.70 -26.42
CA ASP A 181 -3.89 7.42 -25.14
C ASP A 181 -5.32 7.66 -24.66
N PHE A 182 -5.64 7.19 -23.46
CA PHE A 182 -6.93 7.40 -22.79
C PHE A 182 -7.27 8.88 -22.54
N ASN A 183 -6.26 9.75 -22.41
CA ASN A 183 -6.43 11.18 -22.10
C ASN A 183 -7.06 12.02 -23.24
N LEU A 184 -7.10 11.52 -24.48
CA LEU A 184 -7.79 12.22 -25.59
C LEU A 184 -9.28 11.88 -25.68
N THR A 185 -9.75 10.84 -24.98
CA THR A 185 -11.16 10.40 -24.99
C THR A 185 -12.04 11.17 -24.00
N LEU A 186 -11.46 11.66 -22.90
CA LEU A 186 -12.18 12.46 -21.88
C LEU A 186 -12.42 13.92 -22.29
N GLY A 187 -11.81 14.38 -23.38
CA GLY A 187 -12.15 15.68 -23.98
C GLY A 187 -13.39 15.65 -24.86
N ASN A 188 -13.88 14.47 -25.25
CA ASN A 188 -14.91 14.33 -26.28
C ASN A 188 -16.00 13.27 -25.98
N ILE A 189 -16.03 12.68 -24.79
CA ILE A 189 -17.14 11.82 -24.34
C ILE A 189 -17.53 12.28 -22.94
N GLY A 190 -18.78 12.70 -22.81
CA GLY A 190 -19.33 13.28 -21.60
C GLY A 190 -19.34 12.30 -20.42
N ASN A 191 -19.09 12.87 -19.24
CA ASN A 191 -19.65 12.60 -17.90
C ASN A 191 -20.04 11.21 -17.38
N ASP A 192 -19.85 10.11 -18.09
CA ASP A 192 -20.17 8.77 -17.58
C ASP A 192 -18.93 7.88 -17.67
N GLU A 193 -18.58 7.20 -16.57
CA GLU A 193 -17.39 6.34 -16.38
C GLU A 193 -16.06 7.05 -16.06
N ALA A 194 -16.07 7.97 -15.10
CA ALA A 194 -14.85 8.28 -14.35
C ALA A 194 -14.48 7.06 -13.46
N PHE A 195 -13.65 6.16 -14.00
CA PHE A 195 -12.85 5.25 -13.16
C PHE A 195 -12.22 6.10 -12.05
N THR A 196 -12.65 5.87 -10.81
CA THR A 196 -12.13 6.48 -9.60
C THR A 196 -10.67 6.09 -9.43
N HIS A 197 -9.78 6.75 -10.17
CA HIS A 197 -8.38 6.79 -9.81
C HIS A 197 -8.28 7.62 -8.54
N PRO A 198 -7.68 7.11 -7.45
CA PRO A 198 -7.05 8.00 -6.51
C PRO A 198 -5.93 8.68 -7.29
N SER A 199 -6.25 9.82 -7.90
CA SER A 199 -5.25 10.78 -8.33
C SER A 199 -4.33 10.93 -7.13
N SER A 200 -3.09 10.45 -7.26
CA SER A 200 -2.06 10.68 -6.28
C SER A 200 -2.12 12.17 -5.96
N LYS A 201 -2.45 12.50 -4.71
CA LYS A 201 -2.30 13.84 -4.15
C LYS A 201 -0.80 14.20 -4.18
N LEU A 202 -0.20 14.36 -5.35
CA LEU A 202 1.01 15.15 -5.56
C LEU A 202 0.59 16.63 -5.70
N GLY A 203 -0.26 17.07 -4.78
CA GLY A 203 -0.48 18.48 -4.52
C GLY A 203 0.68 18.99 -3.68
N ASN A 204 1.32 20.04 -4.17
CA ASN A 204 2.35 20.86 -3.52
C ASN A 204 2.29 20.84 -1.97
N LYS A 205 2.98 19.89 -1.34
CA LYS A 205 3.58 20.07 -0.03
C LYS A 205 5.07 20.19 -0.26
N ASN A 206 5.67 21.30 0.15
CA ASN A 206 7.12 21.45 0.13
C ASN A 206 7.76 20.30 0.91
N TYR A 207 8.26 19.30 0.20
CA TYR A 207 9.00 18.21 0.81
C TYR A 207 10.27 18.79 1.42
N ARG A 208 10.48 18.57 2.71
CA ARG A 208 11.77 18.85 3.33
C ARG A 208 12.73 17.73 2.94
N TRP A 209 13.31 17.82 1.75
CA TRP A 209 14.28 16.86 1.20
C TRP A 209 15.43 16.54 2.17
N ILE A 210 15.76 17.51 3.04
CA ILE A 210 16.78 17.40 4.08
C ILE A 210 16.44 16.29 5.10
N GLU A 211 15.16 16.04 5.41
CA GLU A 211 14.77 15.00 6.37
C GLU A 211 15.07 13.61 5.79
N PHE A 212 14.77 13.35 4.51
CA PHE A 212 15.05 12.06 3.85
C PHE A 212 16.52 11.74 3.62
N ILE A 213 17.37 12.78 3.58
CA ILE A 213 18.83 12.67 3.42
C ILE A 213 19.53 12.66 4.79
N SER A 214 18.86 13.03 5.88
CA SER A 214 19.50 13.11 7.21
C SER A 214 19.20 11.93 8.12
N HIS A 215 18.20 11.09 7.80
CA HIS A 215 17.84 9.94 8.64
C HIS A 215 18.79 8.75 8.44
N TRP A 216 19.51 8.39 9.51
CA TRP A 216 20.42 7.24 9.58
C TRP A 216 19.82 5.88 9.15
N PRO A 217 18.55 5.54 9.48
CA PRO A 217 17.93 4.29 9.02
C PRO A 217 17.83 4.18 7.50
N LEU A 218 17.59 5.30 6.83
CA LEU A 218 17.54 5.36 5.37
C LEU A 218 18.93 5.23 4.76
N TRP A 219 19.96 5.80 5.40
CA TRP A 219 21.35 5.60 4.98
C TRP A 219 21.81 4.15 5.04
N ALA A 220 21.34 3.37 6.02
CA ALA A 220 21.61 1.93 6.05
C ALA A 220 21.12 1.27 4.75
N ILE A 221 19.89 1.57 4.33
CA ILE A 221 19.32 1.04 3.09
C ILE A 221 20.06 1.58 1.85
N TYR A 222 20.39 2.88 1.83
CA TYR A 222 21.11 3.50 0.70
C TYR A 222 22.50 2.88 0.50
N ILE A 223 23.24 2.65 1.59
CA ILE A 223 24.58 2.04 1.55
C ILE A 223 24.49 0.58 1.12
N ALA A 224 23.52 -0.19 1.63
CA ALA A 224 23.29 -1.56 1.19
C ALA A 224 22.96 -1.64 -0.32
N HIS A 225 22.11 -0.74 -0.80
CA HIS A 225 21.72 -0.69 -2.21
C HIS A 225 22.89 -0.26 -3.12
N PHE A 226 23.72 0.68 -2.66
CA PHE A 226 24.96 1.07 -3.33
C PHE A 226 25.93 -0.11 -3.45
N ALA A 227 26.15 -0.86 -2.36
CA ALA A 227 27.06 -2.00 -2.34
C ALA A 227 26.59 -3.12 -3.28
N MET A 228 25.31 -3.50 -3.20
CA MET A 228 24.69 -4.48 -4.09
C MET A 228 24.89 -4.11 -5.57
N ASN A 229 24.69 -2.83 -5.92
CA ASN A 229 24.87 -2.38 -7.30
C ASN A 229 26.34 -2.38 -7.73
N TRP A 230 27.28 -2.06 -6.83
CA TRP A 230 28.71 -2.12 -7.14
C TRP A 230 29.14 -3.48 -7.68
N SER A 231 28.77 -4.55 -6.97
CA SER A 231 29.06 -5.92 -7.41
C SER A 231 28.30 -6.30 -8.68
N SER A 232 27.02 -5.94 -8.77
CA SER A 232 26.18 -6.26 -9.94
C SER A 232 26.69 -5.59 -11.23
N TYR A 233 27.15 -4.33 -11.15
CA TYR A 233 27.73 -3.62 -12.30
C TYR A 233 29.06 -4.22 -12.72
N ILE A 234 29.93 -4.63 -11.79
CA ILE A 234 31.19 -5.29 -12.15
C ILE A 234 30.92 -6.58 -12.92
N VAL A 235 30.01 -7.42 -12.44
CA VAL A 235 29.65 -8.66 -13.14
C VAL A 235 29.03 -8.36 -14.50
N MET A 236 28.09 -7.41 -14.59
CA MET A 236 27.45 -7.08 -15.86
C MET A 236 28.41 -6.50 -16.90
N VAL A 237 29.35 -5.66 -16.48
CA VAL A 237 30.21 -4.89 -17.39
C VAL A 237 31.50 -5.61 -17.74
N TRP A 238 32.12 -6.31 -16.77
CA TRP A 238 33.48 -6.83 -16.92
C TRP A 238 33.58 -8.34 -16.98
N LEU A 239 32.52 -9.10 -16.61
CA LEU A 239 32.58 -10.56 -16.66
C LEU A 239 32.95 -11.10 -18.05
N PRO A 240 32.36 -10.64 -19.18
CA PRO A 240 32.75 -11.13 -20.50
C PRO A 240 34.25 -10.89 -20.80
N SER A 241 34.72 -9.67 -20.50
CA SER A 241 36.13 -9.31 -20.72
C SER A 241 37.10 -10.08 -19.83
N TYR A 242 36.70 -10.41 -18.60
CA TYR A 242 37.48 -11.24 -17.70
C TYR A 242 37.60 -12.67 -18.21
N LEU A 243 36.49 -13.30 -18.62
CA LEU A 243 36.52 -14.67 -19.15
C LEU A 243 37.40 -14.77 -20.41
N THR A 244 37.34 -13.77 -21.29
CA THR A 244 38.21 -13.76 -22.48
C THR A 244 39.67 -13.48 -22.16
N LYS A 245 40.00 -12.62 -21.19
CA LYS A 245 41.40 -12.26 -20.89
C LYS A 245 42.13 -13.22 -19.95
N THR A 246 41.40 -13.93 -19.08
CA THR A 246 41.99 -14.80 -18.06
C THR A 246 41.88 -16.28 -18.43
N PHE A 247 40.80 -16.68 -19.10
CA PHE A 247 40.57 -18.08 -19.48
C PHE A 247 40.58 -18.31 -20.99
N ASP A 248 40.96 -17.30 -21.78
CA ASP A 248 40.93 -17.34 -23.26
C ASP A 248 39.61 -17.88 -23.82
N ALA A 249 38.49 -17.47 -23.20
CA ALA A 249 37.18 -18.01 -23.50
C ALA A 249 36.74 -17.76 -24.96
N ASP A 250 36.48 -18.86 -25.67
CA ASP A 250 35.83 -18.89 -26.99
C ASP A 250 34.37 -18.36 -26.94
N PRO A 251 33.76 -18.02 -28.09
CA PRO A 251 32.36 -17.55 -28.16
C PRO A 251 31.35 -18.44 -27.44
N THR A 252 31.51 -19.76 -27.53
CA THR A 252 30.66 -20.74 -26.82
C THR A 252 30.81 -20.63 -25.31
N ASN A 253 32.03 -20.43 -24.82
CA ASN A 253 32.33 -20.25 -23.41
C ASN A 253 31.87 -18.88 -22.90
N LEU A 254 31.89 -17.85 -23.75
CA LEU A 254 31.39 -16.52 -23.44
C LEU A 254 29.86 -16.51 -23.27
N SER A 255 29.15 -17.42 -23.93
CA SER A 255 27.70 -17.61 -23.75
C SER A 255 27.33 -18.04 -22.33
N PHE A 256 28.28 -18.58 -21.55
CA PHE A 256 28.07 -18.91 -20.14
C PHE A 256 27.88 -17.68 -19.24
N THR A 257 28.15 -16.47 -19.75
CA THR A 257 27.77 -15.22 -19.08
C THR A 257 26.26 -15.06 -18.90
N ALA A 258 25.44 -15.91 -19.55
CA ALA A 258 24.01 -15.99 -19.34
C ALA A 258 23.61 -16.63 -17.99
N PHE A 259 24.40 -17.55 -17.44
CA PHE A 259 24.07 -18.31 -16.24
C PHE A 259 23.84 -17.45 -14.98
N PRO A 260 24.66 -16.42 -14.69
CA PRO A 260 24.43 -15.56 -13.54
C PRO A 260 23.07 -14.87 -13.55
N TYR A 261 22.59 -14.44 -14.71
CA TYR A 261 21.26 -13.82 -14.85
C TYR A 261 20.13 -14.81 -14.61
N VAL A 262 20.25 -16.03 -15.13
CA VAL A 262 19.28 -17.11 -14.90
C VAL A 262 19.23 -17.45 -13.41
N MET A 263 20.40 -17.60 -12.78
CA MET A 263 20.50 -17.92 -11.36
C MET A 263 19.91 -16.82 -10.47
N ASN A 264 20.16 -15.55 -10.79
CA ASN A 264 19.54 -14.39 -10.12
C ASN A 264 18.01 -14.43 -10.18
N CYS A 265 17.44 -14.82 -11.33
CA CYS A 265 15.98 -14.94 -11.47
C CYS A 265 15.41 -16.07 -10.61
N LEU A 266 15.99 -17.28 -10.70
CA LEU A 266 15.53 -18.46 -9.97
C LEU A 266 15.63 -18.28 -8.45
N LEU A 267 16.79 -17.83 -7.96
CA LEU A 267 17.01 -17.62 -6.53
C LEU A 267 16.27 -16.39 -6.00
N GLY A 268 15.98 -15.37 -6.82
CA GLY A 268 15.13 -14.25 -6.42
C GLY A 268 13.71 -14.68 -6.05
N VAL A 269 13.09 -15.54 -6.86
CA VAL A 269 11.76 -16.10 -6.56
C VAL A 269 11.81 -16.98 -5.31
N ALA A 270 12.81 -17.85 -5.20
CA ALA A 270 13.00 -18.69 -4.02
C ALA A 270 13.21 -17.88 -2.73
N ALA A 271 13.99 -16.79 -2.80
CA ALA A 271 14.25 -15.91 -1.66
C ALA A 271 12.99 -15.20 -1.15
N GLY A 272 12.08 -14.80 -2.05
CA GLY A 272 10.78 -14.24 -1.68
C GLY A 272 9.94 -15.23 -0.87
N HIS A 273 9.72 -16.43 -1.40
CA HIS A 273 8.98 -17.48 -0.69
C HIS A 273 9.64 -17.89 0.63
N PHE A 274 10.97 -17.93 0.67
CA PHE A 274 11.71 -18.24 1.89
C PHE A 274 11.53 -17.15 2.95
N ALA A 275 11.55 -15.87 2.56
CA ALA A 275 11.28 -14.76 3.47
C ALA A 275 9.85 -14.83 4.03
N ASP A 276 8.85 -15.10 3.20
CA ASP A 276 7.46 -15.23 3.62
C ASP A 276 7.26 -16.41 4.58
N SER A 277 7.90 -17.55 4.31
CA SER A 277 7.85 -18.73 5.19
C SER A 277 8.45 -18.44 6.58
N LEU A 278 9.55 -17.68 6.66
CA LEU A 278 10.13 -17.27 7.94
C LEU A 278 9.18 -16.36 8.74
N ILE A 279 8.50 -15.43 8.06
CA ILE A 279 7.50 -14.56 8.70
C ILE A 279 6.31 -15.38 9.23
N GLN A 280 5.84 -16.36 8.44
CA GLN A 280 4.78 -17.29 8.87
C GLN A 280 5.21 -18.13 10.08
N ASN A 281 6.49 -18.51 10.15
CA ASN A 281 7.10 -19.21 11.29
C ASN A 281 7.43 -18.30 12.48
N ARG A 282 6.74 -17.16 12.63
CA ARG A 282 6.84 -16.19 13.74
C ARG A 282 8.17 -15.42 13.85
N TRP A 283 8.97 -15.32 12.79
CA TRP A 283 10.12 -14.40 12.79
C TRP A 283 9.63 -12.96 12.63
N THR A 284 10.27 -12.02 13.31
CA THR A 284 9.97 -10.59 13.10
C THR A 284 10.39 -10.14 11.71
N VAL A 285 9.63 -9.23 11.08
CA VAL A 285 9.93 -8.69 9.75
C VAL A 285 11.35 -8.12 9.70
N LEU A 286 11.77 -7.37 10.73
CA LEU A 286 13.12 -6.82 10.83
C LEU A 286 14.20 -7.90 10.83
N SER A 287 14.02 -9.00 11.58
CA SER A 287 14.97 -10.13 11.58
C SER A 287 15.09 -10.77 10.19
N VAL A 288 13.96 -10.93 9.49
CA VAL A 288 13.94 -11.49 8.14
C VAL A 288 14.63 -10.55 7.16
N ARG A 289 14.33 -9.23 7.18
CA ARG A 289 15.01 -8.25 6.31
C ARG A 289 16.52 -8.21 6.54
N ARG A 290 16.97 -8.32 7.80
CA ARG A 290 18.39 -8.40 8.14
C ARG A 290 19.05 -9.67 7.60
N LEU A 291 18.44 -10.83 7.83
CA LEU A 291 18.95 -12.09 7.32
C LEU A 291 19.07 -12.08 5.79
N MET A 292 18.02 -11.65 5.09
CA MET A 292 18.01 -11.60 3.62
C MET A 292 19.04 -10.62 3.06
N THR A 293 19.22 -9.46 3.69
CA THR A 293 20.25 -8.49 3.29
C THR A 293 21.66 -8.99 3.60
N ALA A 294 21.86 -9.67 4.73
CA ALA A 294 23.14 -10.27 5.08
C ALA A 294 23.53 -11.36 4.08
N ILE A 295 22.62 -12.27 3.74
CA ILE A 295 22.82 -13.28 2.69
C ILE A 295 23.10 -12.59 1.34
N GLY A 296 22.33 -11.54 1.02
CA GLY A 296 22.43 -10.80 -0.23
C GLY A 296 23.69 -9.96 -0.41
N LEU A 297 24.45 -9.66 0.66
CA LEU A 297 25.69 -8.89 0.57
C LEU A 297 26.92 -9.76 0.90
N LEU A 298 26.87 -10.53 2.00
CA LEU A 298 27.97 -11.42 2.39
C LEU A 298 28.13 -12.60 1.44
N GLY A 299 27.02 -13.13 0.92
CA GLY A 299 27.04 -14.20 -0.09
C GLY A 299 27.84 -13.79 -1.32
N PRO A 300 27.47 -12.71 -2.02
CA PRO A 300 28.23 -12.24 -3.17
C PRO A 300 29.69 -11.89 -2.85
N ALA A 301 29.98 -11.33 -1.67
CA ALA A 301 31.34 -11.04 -1.23
C ALA A 301 32.20 -12.32 -1.13
N LEU A 302 31.69 -13.37 -0.47
CA LEU A 302 32.40 -14.63 -0.32
C LEU A 302 32.63 -15.30 -1.68
N PHE A 303 31.58 -15.41 -2.49
CA PHE A 303 31.68 -16.10 -3.78
C PHE A 303 32.50 -15.33 -4.82
N MET A 304 32.61 -14.00 -4.73
CA MET A 304 33.55 -13.23 -5.57
C MET A 304 35.02 -13.44 -5.17
N LEU A 305 35.31 -13.67 -3.88
CA LEU A 305 36.65 -14.06 -3.45
C LEU A 305 36.99 -15.49 -3.90
N LEU A 306 36.03 -16.42 -3.81
CA LEU A 306 36.22 -17.78 -4.31
C LEU A 306 36.38 -17.79 -5.84
N PHE A 307 35.60 -17.00 -6.56
CA PHE A 307 35.69 -16.83 -8.00
C PHE A 307 37.10 -16.52 -8.48
N ILE A 308 37.82 -15.64 -7.76
CA ILE A 308 39.18 -15.26 -8.18
C ILE A 308 40.27 -16.24 -7.80
N SER A 309 39.99 -17.16 -6.88
CA SER A 309 40.92 -18.24 -6.49
C SER A 309 40.89 -19.45 -7.43
N VAL A 310 39.98 -19.45 -8.41
CA VAL A 310 39.72 -20.60 -9.27
C VAL A 310 40.36 -20.42 -10.64
N ASP A 311 41.09 -21.44 -11.06
CA ASP A 311 41.74 -21.50 -12.38
C ASP A 311 40.92 -22.27 -13.43
N ASN A 312 39.71 -22.72 -13.09
CA ASN A 312 38.80 -23.44 -13.98
C ASN A 312 37.60 -22.57 -14.41
N LEU A 313 37.44 -22.36 -15.72
CA LEU A 313 36.36 -21.58 -16.32
C LEU A 313 34.96 -21.97 -15.82
N LEU A 314 34.62 -23.26 -15.82
CA LEU A 314 33.28 -23.72 -15.47
C LEU A 314 32.99 -23.46 -13.99
N LEU A 315 33.97 -23.73 -13.13
CA LEU A 315 33.85 -23.49 -11.69
C LEU A 315 33.76 -21.98 -11.39
N ALA A 316 34.50 -21.14 -12.12
CA ALA A 316 34.39 -19.68 -12.05
C ALA A 316 32.98 -19.20 -12.43
N VAL A 317 32.40 -19.73 -13.52
CA VAL A 317 31.01 -19.42 -13.91
C VAL A 317 30.02 -19.87 -12.84
N VAL A 318 30.19 -21.03 -12.22
CA VAL A 318 29.31 -21.52 -11.14
C VAL A 318 29.38 -20.57 -9.93
N PHE A 319 30.56 -20.20 -9.47
CA PHE A 319 30.72 -19.30 -8.32
C PHE A 319 30.17 -17.91 -8.58
N ILE A 320 30.41 -17.32 -9.74
CA ILE A 320 29.84 -16.00 -10.06
C ILE A 320 28.31 -16.08 -10.27
N SER A 321 27.79 -17.22 -10.72
CA SER A 321 26.34 -17.44 -10.82
C SER A 321 25.68 -17.55 -9.45
N ILE A 322 26.29 -18.30 -8.51
CA ILE A 322 25.80 -18.37 -7.12
C ILE A 322 25.90 -16.98 -6.46
N SER A 323 26.96 -16.22 -6.74
CA SER A 323 27.11 -14.83 -6.27
C SER A 323 25.92 -13.96 -6.71
N MET A 324 25.61 -13.88 -8.01
CA MET A 324 24.43 -13.13 -8.47
C MET A 324 23.11 -13.70 -7.94
N GLY A 325 23.01 -15.03 -7.83
CA GLY A 325 21.88 -15.72 -7.23
C GLY A 325 21.57 -15.28 -5.80
N LEU A 326 22.57 -15.27 -4.93
CA LEU A 326 22.44 -14.82 -3.55
C LEU A 326 22.17 -13.31 -3.47
N SER A 327 22.72 -12.51 -4.39
CA SER A 327 22.43 -11.08 -4.47
C SER A 327 20.93 -10.80 -4.66
N ALA A 328 20.18 -11.71 -5.30
CA ALA A 328 18.74 -11.59 -5.47
C ALA A 328 17.97 -11.54 -4.14
N CYS A 329 18.51 -12.11 -3.05
CA CYS A 329 17.91 -12.04 -1.70
C CYS A 329 17.73 -10.60 -1.19
N ASN A 330 18.51 -9.65 -1.70
CA ASN A 330 18.37 -8.23 -1.36
C ASN A 330 17.00 -7.65 -1.68
N SER A 331 16.29 -8.22 -2.68
CA SER A 331 14.92 -7.83 -3.04
C SER A 331 13.95 -7.98 -1.86
N ALA A 332 14.03 -9.11 -1.16
CA ALA A 332 13.28 -9.41 0.08
C ALA A 332 13.96 -8.86 1.35
N GLY A 333 15.11 -8.20 1.21
CA GLY A 333 15.89 -7.60 2.28
C GLY A 333 15.71 -6.07 2.33
N HIS A 334 16.77 -5.34 1.99
CA HIS A 334 16.83 -3.89 2.10
C HIS A 334 15.89 -3.17 1.10
N LEU A 335 15.63 -3.76 -0.07
CA LEU A 335 14.76 -3.15 -1.09
C LEU A 335 13.30 -3.04 -0.63
N SER A 336 12.76 -4.09 -0.01
CA SER A 336 11.42 -4.04 0.61
C SER A 336 11.35 -3.13 1.85
N ASN A 337 12.48 -2.89 2.52
CA ASN A 337 12.54 -2.15 3.78
C ASN A 337 12.18 -0.65 3.61
N HIS A 338 12.21 -0.11 2.39
CA HIS A 338 11.71 1.24 2.10
C HIS A 338 10.23 1.44 2.47
N ALA A 339 9.40 0.41 2.25
CA ALA A 339 7.98 0.43 2.58
C ALA A 339 7.75 0.34 4.10
N ASP A 340 8.63 -0.38 4.80
CA ASP A 340 8.53 -0.60 6.25
C ASP A 340 8.97 0.64 7.04
N ILE A 341 10.03 1.34 6.61
CA ILE A 341 10.54 2.55 7.30
C ILE A 341 9.75 3.82 6.96
N ALA A 342 9.28 3.96 5.72
CA ALA A 342 8.61 5.18 5.26
C ALA A 342 7.35 4.88 4.43
N PRO A 343 6.27 4.30 5.00
CA PRO A 343 5.12 3.80 4.26
C PRO A 343 4.44 4.85 3.37
N ASN A 344 4.34 6.11 3.83
CA ASN A 344 3.73 7.21 3.07
C ASN A 344 4.67 7.80 1.98
N HIS A 345 5.96 7.47 2.01
CA HIS A 345 7.00 8.07 1.16
C HIS A 345 7.95 7.04 0.53
N ALA A 346 7.59 5.75 0.53
CA ALA A 346 8.44 4.65 0.09
C ALA A 346 8.93 4.81 -1.35
N GLY A 347 8.09 5.34 -2.24
CA GLY A 347 8.48 5.63 -3.63
C GLY A 347 9.55 6.70 -3.76
N ILE A 348 9.54 7.73 -2.89
CA ILE A 348 10.54 8.82 -2.90
C ILE A 348 11.87 8.30 -2.33
N THR A 349 11.83 7.56 -1.22
CA THR A 349 13.05 7.00 -0.61
C THR A 349 13.69 5.95 -1.53
N PHE A 350 12.90 5.14 -2.23
CA PHE A 350 13.40 4.24 -3.27
C PHE A 350 14.05 5.01 -4.43
N ALA A 351 13.44 6.12 -4.91
CA ALA A 351 14.03 6.92 -6.00
C ALA A 351 15.38 7.54 -5.61
N ILE A 352 15.52 8.05 -4.38
CA ILE A 352 16.80 8.55 -3.84
C ILE A 352 17.82 7.40 -3.77
N SER A 353 17.41 6.26 -3.24
CA SER A 353 18.27 5.07 -3.14
C SER A 353 18.74 4.61 -4.51
N ASN A 354 17.84 4.52 -5.50
CA ASN A 354 18.18 4.14 -6.87
C ASN A 354 19.14 5.14 -7.52
N THR A 355 18.95 6.44 -7.28
CA THR A 355 19.87 7.50 -7.75
C THR A 355 21.29 7.24 -7.21
N LEU A 356 21.44 7.04 -5.90
CA LEU A 356 22.73 6.74 -5.28
C LEU A 356 23.31 5.40 -5.78
N ALA A 357 22.45 4.41 -5.99
CA ALA A 357 22.84 3.07 -6.41
C ALA A 357 23.24 2.98 -7.91
N THR A 358 23.00 4.01 -8.71
CA THR A 358 23.54 4.11 -10.09
C THR A 358 24.95 4.71 -10.15
N ILE A 359 25.42 5.38 -9.10
CA ILE A 359 26.78 5.92 -9.01
C ILE A 359 27.86 4.84 -9.22
N PRO A 360 27.76 3.63 -8.62
CA PRO A 360 28.64 2.52 -8.93
C PRO A 360 28.75 2.22 -10.43
N GLY A 361 27.66 2.34 -11.20
CA GLY A 361 27.71 2.13 -12.66
C GLY A 361 28.61 3.15 -13.38
N ILE A 362 28.67 4.38 -12.87
CA ILE A 362 29.52 5.46 -13.40
C ILE A 362 30.99 5.23 -13.01
N LEU A 363 31.26 4.72 -11.81
CA LEU A 363 32.62 4.59 -11.28
C LEU A 363 33.27 3.23 -11.57
N ALA A 364 32.49 2.14 -11.58
CA ALA A 364 33.02 0.77 -11.65
C ALA A 364 33.80 0.50 -12.94
N GLY A 365 33.44 1.11 -14.08
CA GLY A 365 34.19 0.98 -15.33
C GLY A 365 35.61 1.53 -15.22
N PRO A 366 35.80 2.85 -15.07
CA PRO A 366 37.11 3.49 -14.96
C PRO A 366 37.95 2.93 -13.82
N VAL A 367 37.37 2.74 -12.63
CA VAL A 367 38.10 2.22 -11.46
C VAL A 367 38.62 0.81 -11.72
N THR A 368 37.80 -0.07 -12.29
CA THR A 368 38.25 -1.42 -12.66
C THR A 368 39.38 -1.38 -13.68
N ALA A 369 39.25 -0.55 -14.71
CA ALA A 369 40.28 -0.42 -15.73
C ALA A 369 41.61 0.07 -15.16
N GLU A 370 41.60 1.09 -14.29
CA GLU A 370 42.80 1.60 -13.63
C GLU A 370 43.43 0.56 -12.69
N LEU A 371 42.63 -0.14 -11.89
CA LEU A 371 43.13 -1.16 -10.97
C LEU A 371 43.82 -2.32 -11.69
N VAL A 372 43.25 -2.77 -12.81
CA VAL A 372 43.82 -3.85 -13.63
C VAL A 372 45.12 -3.38 -14.30
N VAL A 373 45.16 -2.16 -14.84
CA VAL A 373 46.36 -1.59 -15.45
C VAL A 373 47.48 -1.40 -14.41
N ALA A 374 47.15 -0.84 -13.24
CA ALA A 374 48.09 -0.65 -12.14
C ALA A 374 48.66 -1.96 -11.60
N SER A 375 47.90 -3.05 -11.72
CA SER A 375 48.29 -4.39 -11.24
C SER A 375 48.86 -5.29 -12.32
N HIS A 376 49.40 -4.70 -13.40
CA HIS A 376 50.02 -5.42 -14.52
C HIS A 376 49.10 -6.47 -15.16
N GLY A 377 47.80 -6.19 -15.28
CA GLY A 377 46.81 -7.08 -15.89
C GLY A 377 46.14 -8.06 -14.93
N ARG A 378 46.46 -8.01 -13.63
CA ARG A 378 45.81 -8.85 -12.61
C ARG A 378 44.45 -8.28 -12.20
N TRP A 379 43.43 -9.12 -12.22
CA TRP A 379 42.05 -8.77 -11.85
C TRP A 379 41.76 -8.86 -10.35
N PHE A 380 42.69 -9.42 -9.57
CA PHE A 380 42.55 -9.65 -8.12
C PHE A 380 42.07 -8.44 -7.31
N PRO A 381 42.61 -7.22 -7.49
CA PRO A 381 42.18 -6.07 -6.70
C PRO A 381 40.74 -5.63 -6.98
N VAL A 382 40.21 -5.91 -8.17
CA VAL A 382 38.86 -5.51 -8.58
C VAL A 382 37.81 -6.28 -7.78
N PHE A 383 37.95 -7.60 -7.72
CA PHE A 383 37.00 -8.46 -7.01
C PHE A 383 37.19 -8.39 -5.49
N ILE A 384 38.41 -8.11 -5.00
CA ILE A 384 38.62 -7.77 -3.58
C ILE A 384 37.91 -6.48 -3.22
N LEU A 385 38.03 -5.43 -4.04
CA LEU A 385 37.33 -4.17 -3.79
C LEU A 385 35.82 -4.41 -3.77
N ALA A 386 35.28 -5.14 -4.75
CA ALA A 386 33.85 -5.48 -4.81
C ALA A 386 33.39 -6.25 -3.57
N SER A 387 34.18 -7.23 -3.13
CA SER A 387 33.89 -8.04 -1.94
C SER A 387 33.98 -7.21 -0.67
N GLY A 388 34.97 -6.31 -0.56
CA GLY A 388 35.14 -5.38 0.55
C GLY A 388 33.97 -4.39 0.66
N VAL A 389 33.52 -3.82 -0.47
CA VAL A 389 32.36 -2.92 -0.52
C VAL A 389 31.09 -3.65 -0.04
N ASN A 390 30.86 -4.88 -0.50
CA ASN A 390 29.72 -5.69 -0.06
C ASN A 390 29.81 -6.06 1.43
N PHE A 391 30.99 -6.44 1.91
CA PHE A 391 31.22 -6.81 3.30
C PHE A 391 31.00 -5.61 4.24
N VAL A 392 31.58 -4.46 3.91
CA VAL A 392 31.39 -3.21 4.66
C VAL A 392 29.93 -2.77 4.61
N GLY A 393 29.28 -2.86 3.45
CA GLY A 393 27.85 -2.58 3.29
C GLY A 393 26.98 -3.46 4.19
N ALA A 394 27.29 -4.76 4.29
CA ALA A 394 26.59 -5.70 5.16
C ALA A 394 26.75 -5.36 6.64
N ILE A 395 27.99 -5.04 7.07
CA ILE A 395 28.27 -4.64 8.45
C ILE A 395 27.52 -3.36 8.80
N ILE A 396 27.65 -2.33 7.96
CA ILE A 396 26.99 -1.03 8.16
C ILE A 396 25.47 -1.22 8.25
N TYR A 397 24.89 -2.03 7.36
CA TYR A 397 23.46 -2.32 7.41
C TYR A 397 23.05 -3.00 8.72
N GLN A 398 23.81 -4.00 9.17
CA GLN A 398 23.49 -4.74 10.40
C GLN A 398 23.67 -3.87 11.66
N THR A 399 24.70 -3.02 11.71
CA THR A 399 24.97 -2.14 12.86
C THR A 399 24.01 -0.97 12.92
N LEU A 400 23.77 -0.26 11.81
CA LEU A 400 22.83 0.86 11.77
C LEU A 400 21.39 0.40 11.92
N THR A 401 21.04 -0.83 11.54
CA THR A 401 19.72 -1.35 11.88
C THR A 401 19.62 -1.80 13.33
N ASN A 402 20.72 -2.16 14.00
CA ASN A 402 20.75 -2.41 15.45
C ASN A 402 20.56 -1.12 16.23
N SER A 403 21.17 -0.01 15.80
CA SER A 403 20.91 1.29 16.38
C SER A 403 19.49 1.78 16.14
N ILE A 404 18.70 1.18 15.24
CA ILE A 404 17.24 1.40 15.17
C ILE A 404 16.54 0.61 16.27
N LYS A 405 17.00 -0.58 16.63
CA LYS A 405 16.40 -1.32 17.74
C LYS A 405 16.75 -0.67 19.08
N GLU A 406 18.00 -0.21 19.22
CA GLU A 406 18.47 0.54 20.38
C GLU A 406 17.99 1.99 20.36
N SER A 407 17.93 2.70 19.23
CA SER A 407 17.27 4.00 19.19
C SER A 407 15.78 3.84 19.39
N PHE A 408 15.06 2.82 18.91
CA PHE A 408 13.66 2.64 19.30
C PHE A 408 13.51 2.22 20.77
N ILE A 409 14.55 1.70 21.45
CA ILE A 409 14.50 1.38 22.90
C ILE A 409 14.93 2.60 23.73
N ASP A 410 15.95 3.34 23.30
CA ASP A 410 16.48 4.58 23.88
C ASP A 410 15.63 5.79 23.52
N GLU A 411 14.98 5.83 22.36
CA GLU A 411 13.89 6.75 21.99
C GLU A 411 12.62 6.36 22.72
N ASN A 412 12.32 5.08 22.97
CA ASN A 412 11.26 4.76 23.94
C ASN A 412 11.66 5.11 25.39
N MET A 413 12.95 5.41 25.67
CA MET A 413 13.46 5.98 26.93
C MET A 413 13.77 7.50 26.89
N GLN A 414 13.84 8.16 25.72
CA GLN A 414 14.24 9.57 25.51
C GLN A 414 13.25 10.40 24.65
N ILE A 415 12.38 9.78 23.83
CA ILE A 415 11.21 10.41 23.17
C ILE A 415 10.09 10.68 24.20
N SER A 416 10.33 10.44 25.49
CA SER A 416 9.53 11.07 26.55
C SER A 416 9.61 12.60 26.55
N ASP A 417 10.61 13.23 25.89
CA ASP A 417 10.88 14.65 26.15
C ASP A 417 10.75 15.66 25.00
N ASN A 418 10.73 15.34 23.70
CA ASN A 418 10.58 16.41 22.69
C ASN A 418 10.20 15.95 21.28
N THR A 419 8.93 16.14 20.86
CA THR A 419 8.58 16.58 19.48
C THR A 419 7.08 16.90 19.36
N ASN A 420 6.76 18.17 19.08
CA ASN A 420 5.41 18.64 18.77
C ASN A 420 5.06 18.33 17.31
N ILE A 421 4.03 17.50 17.06
CA ILE A 421 3.47 17.27 15.71
C ILE A 421 2.13 18.01 15.62
N THR A 422 2.04 19.00 14.73
CA THR A 422 0.78 19.72 14.46
C THR A 422 0.06 19.07 13.27
N LEU A 423 -0.98 18.27 13.52
CA LEU A 423 -1.87 17.77 12.47
C LEU A 423 -3.04 18.75 12.30
N LYS A 424 -3.12 19.37 11.11
CA LYS A 424 -4.27 20.18 10.71
C LYS A 424 -5.34 19.27 10.10
N TYR A 425 -6.40 19.00 10.85
CA TYR A 425 -7.69 18.55 10.33
C TYR A 425 -8.77 19.54 10.82
N ASN A 426 -9.54 20.10 9.88
CA ASN A 426 -10.71 20.99 10.11
C ASN A 426 -10.53 22.12 11.13
N ASN A 427 -9.81 23.20 10.77
CA ASN A 427 -9.79 24.52 11.47
C ASN A 427 -9.61 24.54 13.00
N ARG A 428 -9.34 23.41 13.67
CA ARG A 428 -8.97 23.32 15.07
C ARG A 428 -7.46 23.09 15.14
N LYS A 429 -6.74 24.02 15.78
CA LYS A 429 -5.33 23.84 16.14
C LYS A 429 -5.27 22.87 17.32
N LEU A 430 -5.24 21.57 17.06
CA LEU A 430 -4.81 20.59 18.07
C LEU A 430 -3.34 20.88 18.39
N LYS A 431 -3.09 21.52 19.54
CA LYS A 431 -1.75 21.62 20.13
C LYS A 431 -1.56 20.37 20.97
N SER A 432 -1.00 19.30 20.41
CA SER A 432 -0.55 18.19 21.24
C SER A 432 0.61 18.66 22.11
N LYS A 433 0.41 18.81 23.42
CA LYS A 433 1.52 18.85 24.38
C LYS A 433 2.03 17.41 24.54
N HIS A 434 2.95 16.98 23.68
CA HIS A 434 3.69 15.73 23.94
C HIS A 434 4.67 15.98 25.09
N GLY A 435 4.56 15.17 26.16
CA GLY A 435 5.33 15.31 27.40
C GLY A 435 4.56 14.92 28.67
N GLN A 436 3.25 14.64 28.60
CA GLN A 436 2.57 13.90 29.64
C GLN A 436 2.49 12.44 29.25
N TYR A 437 3.11 11.59 30.06
CA TYR A 437 2.81 10.16 30.11
C TYR A 437 1.28 9.96 30.06
N PRO A 438 0.78 8.82 29.54
CA PRO A 438 -0.63 8.47 29.71
C PRO A 438 -1.00 8.72 31.17
N ALA A 439 -2.07 9.47 31.46
CA ALA A 439 -2.23 10.01 32.80
C ALA A 439 -2.54 8.97 33.90
N TRP A 440 -2.45 7.66 33.57
CA TRP A 440 -2.26 6.55 34.52
C TRP A 440 -0.81 6.36 35.03
N LEU A 441 0.17 7.12 34.52
CA LEU A 441 1.57 7.14 34.95
C LEU A 441 1.96 8.46 35.65
N SER A 442 1.24 9.55 35.38
CA SER A 442 1.32 10.78 36.18
C SER A 442 0.44 10.62 37.41
N GLY A 443 0.90 11.03 38.59
CA GLY A 443 0.13 11.03 39.84
C GLY A 443 -1.08 12.00 39.87
N HIS A 444 -1.87 12.06 38.80
CA HIS A 444 -3.17 12.72 38.76
C HIS A 444 -4.16 11.92 39.61
N GLN A 445 -4.84 12.59 40.53
CA GLN A 445 -5.74 11.96 41.50
C GLN A 445 -7.10 11.55 40.91
N HIS A 446 -7.49 12.08 39.75
CA HIS A 446 -8.86 12.01 39.24
C HIS A 446 -8.92 11.59 37.78
N MET A 447 -9.96 10.85 37.38
CA MET A 447 -10.08 10.12 36.11
C MET A 447 -11.46 10.31 35.46
N LEU A 448 -11.48 10.47 34.13
CA LEU A 448 -12.69 10.42 33.30
C LEU A 448 -12.96 8.99 32.79
N TYR A 449 -14.01 8.35 33.26
CA TYR A 449 -14.37 6.99 32.85
C TYR A 449 -15.45 7.00 31.76
N PHE A 450 -15.21 6.35 30.63
CA PHE A 450 -16.24 6.04 29.65
C PHE A 450 -16.74 4.63 29.91
N ILE A 451 -18.02 4.44 30.20
CA ILE A 451 -18.55 3.15 30.65
C ILE A 451 -19.73 2.75 29.78
N GLY A 452 -19.59 1.61 29.10
CA GLY A 452 -20.68 1.01 28.34
C GLY A 452 -21.71 0.36 29.26
N LEU A 453 -22.98 0.71 29.09
CA LEU A 453 -24.10 0.15 29.84
C LEU A 453 -24.54 -1.22 29.30
N GLY A 454 -24.20 -1.55 28.05
CA GLY A 454 -24.73 -2.73 27.37
C GLY A 454 -26.04 -2.42 26.62
N LEU A 455 -26.86 -3.42 26.34
CA LEU A 455 -27.90 -3.34 25.32
C LEU A 455 -29.30 -3.13 25.90
N ALA A 456 -29.62 -3.74 27.04
CA ALA A 456 -30.97 -3.84 27.56
C ALA A 456 -31.18 -3.01 28.83
N ASP A 457 -30.82 -3.56 29.99
CA ASP A 457 -31.14 -3.02 31.31
C ASP A 457 -29.92 -2.89 32.23
N VAL A 458 -30.15 -2.70 33.52
CA VAL A 458 -29.09 -2.51 34.52
C VAL A 458 -28.20 -3.75 34.70
N ASP A 459 -28.70 -4.95 34.38
CA ASP A 459 -27.98 -6.20 34.61
C ASP A 459 -26.92 -6.47 33.54
N ASP A 460 -27.01 -5.79 32.38
CA ASP A 460 -25.97 -5.79 31.34
C ASP A 460 -24.70 -5.02 31.76
N LEU A 461 -24.78 -4.24 32.83
CA LEU A 461 -23.65 -3.45 33.29
C LEU A 461 -22.52 -4.36 33.77
N THR A 462 -21.33 -4.21 33.20
CA THR A 462 -20.18 -4.99 33.66
C THR A 462 -19.91 -4.74 35.15
N VAL A 463 -19.56 -5.79 35.90
CA VAL A 463 -19.17 -5.70 37.32
C VAL A 463 -18.01 -4.71 37.55
N LYS A 464 -17.18 -4.49 36.52
CA LYS A 464 -16.12 -3.47 36.53
C LYS A 464 -16.69 -2.06 36.39
N GLY A 465 -17.62 -1.83 35.45
CA GLY A 465 -18.32 -0.57 35.28
C GLY A 465 -19.09 -0.17 36.55
N LEU A 466 -19.89 -1.08 37.10
CA LEU A 466 -20.66 -0.86 38.33
C LEU A 466 -19.79 -0.39 39.51
N ARG A 467 -18.64 -1.05 39.73
CA ARG A 467 -17.70 -0.68 40.80
C ARG A 467 -17.10 0.71 40.62
N ILE A 468 -16.80 1.09 39.38
CA ILE A 468 -16.22 2.41 39.07
C ILE A 468 -17.27 3.51 39.25
N ILE A 469 -18.48 3.29 38.75
CA ILE A 469 -19.60 4.24 38.86
C ILE A 469 -19.85 4.61 40.33
N LYS A 470 -19.86 3.61 41.23
CA LYS A 470 -20.05 3.82 42.67
C LYS A 470 -18.96 4.64 43.37
N ASN A 471 -17.78 4.76 42.75
CA ASN A 471 -16.67 5.56 43.28
C ASN A 471 -16.56 6.94 42.62
N CYS A 472 -17.31 7.19 41.54
CA CYS A 472 -17.31 8.49 40.87
C CYS A 472 -18.22 9.47 41.61
N LYS A 473 -17.79 10.73 41.71
CA LYS A 473 -18.56 11.78 42.39
C LYS A 473 -19.65 12.37 41.49
N GLU A 474 -19.45 12.35 40.17
CA GLU A 474 -20.46 12.73 39.19
C GLU A 474 -20.58 11.67 38.10
N VAL A 475 -21.82 11.46 37.65
CA VAL A 475 -22.18 10.46 36.64
C VAL A 475 -23.05 11.12 35.59
N TYR A 476 -22.55 11.19 34.36
CA TYR A 476 -23.26 11.71 33.19
C TYR A 476 -23.80 10.54 32.36
N LEU A 477 -25.02 10.67 31.84
CA LEU A 477 -25.62 9.68 30.94
C LEU A 477 -25.86 10.29 29.56
N GLU A 478 -25.30 9.69 28.52
CA GLU A 478 -25.60 10.08 27.15
C GLU A 478 -27.05 9.71 26.78
N THR A 479 -27.84 10.70 26.36
CA THR A 479 -29.31 10.53 26.15
C THR A 479 -29.78 10.71 24.70
N TYR A 480 -28.88 10.91 23.73
CA TYR A 480 -29.26 11.27 22.35
C TYR A 480 -28.81 10.28 21.27
N THR A 481 -27.93 9.34 21.58
CA THR A 481 -27.37 8.35 20.62
C THR A 481 -28.14 7.03 20.63
N THR A 482 -28.73 6.67 21.75
CA THR A 482 -29.51 5.45 21.94
C THR A 482 -30.49 5.61 23.10
N ILE A 483 -31.46 4.71 23.18
CA ILE A 483 -32.44 4.63 24.27
C ILE A 483 -32.21 3.32 25.02
N LEU A 484 -32.17 3.42 26.34
CA LEU A 484 -32.16 2.26 27.23
C LEU A 484 -33.59 1.76 27.44
N GLN A 485 -33.74 0.47 27.74
CA GLN A 485 -35.05 -0.11 28.06
C GLN A 485 -35.68 0.52 29.31
N ILE A 486 -34.82 0.93 30.23
CA ILE A 486 -35.17 1.55 31.50
C ILE A 486 -35.10 3.06 31.42
N ASP A 487 -35.94 3.74 32.20
CA ASP A 487 -35.81 5.18 32.39
C ASP A 487 -34.66 5.51 33.35
N GLN A 488 -34.21 6.76 33.27
CA GLN A 488 -33.09 7.24 34.09
C GLN A 488 -33.32 7.02 35.60
N LYS A 489 -34.57 7.12 36.10
CA LYS A 489 -34.84 6.97 37.52
C LYS A 489 -34.58 5.56 38.03
N THR A 490 -34.95 4.53 37.27
CA THR A 490 -34.64 3.14 37.64
C THR A 490 -33.14 2.91 37.69
N LEU A 491 -32.38 3.51 36.77
CA LEU A 491 -30.91 3.43 36.78
C LEU A 491 -30.31 4.15 38.01
N GLU A 492 -30.85 5.31 38.40
CA GLU A 492 -30.45 6.04 39.61
C GLU A 492 -30.76 5.24 40.89
N GLU A 493 -31.95 4.63 40.98
CA GLU A 493 -32.36 3.80 42.12
C GLU A 493 -31.46 2.56 42.27
N TYR A 494 -31.09 1.91 41.16
CA TYR A 494 -30.21 0.74 41.17
C TYR A 494 -28.77 1.09 41.55
N LEU A 495 -28.23 2.18 41.00
CA LEU A 495 -26.87 2.62 41.27
C LEU A 495 -26.73 3.28 42.65
N GLY A 496 -27.82 3.86 43.17
CA GLY A 496 -27.85 4.66 44.39
C GLY A 496 -27.16 6.02 44.25
N ILE A 497 -27.11 6.56 43.02
CA ILE A 497 -26.38 7.79 42.66
C ILE A 497 -27.25 8.63 41.73
N GLN A 498 -27.17 9.95 41.85
CA GLN A 498 -27.82 10.88 40.94
C GLN A 498 -27.10 10.91 39.58
N ILE A 499 -27.86 10.84 38.49
CA ILE A 499 -27.33 10.85 37.12
C ILE A 499 -27.67 12.19 36.47
N ILE A 500 -26.69 12.76 35.75
CA ILE A 500 -26.85 14.01 35.03
C ILE A 500 -27.08 13.68 33.54
N PRO A 501 -28.24 14.02 32.96
CA PRO A 501 -28.49 13.74 31.54
C PRO A 501 -27.60 14.63 30.66
N ALA A 502 -26.81 13.99 29.81
CA ALA A 502 -25.98 14.62 28.80
C ALA A 502 -26.66 14.51 27.43
N ASP A 503 -27.23 15.61 26.96
CA ASP A 503 -27.80 15.70 25.62
C ASP A 503 -26.76 16.17 24.60
N ARG A 504 -27.17 16.21 23.32
CA ARG A 504 -26.26 16.55 22.22
C ARG A 504 -25.64 17.93 22.38
N GLU A 505 -26.38 18.91 22.91
CA GLU A 505 -25.87 20.26 23.18
C GLU A 505 -24.78 20.22 24.26
N LEU A 506 -25.01 19.48 25.36
CA LEU A 506 -23.99 19.31 26.40
C LEU A 506 -22.73 18.61 25.87
N VAL A 507 -22.87 17.51 25.12
CA VAL A 507 -21.72 16.70 24.69
C VAL A 507 -20.94 17.33 23.54
N GLU A 508 -21.61 17.96 22.57
CA GLU A 508 -20.93 18.55 21.41
C GLU A 508 -20.47 20.00 21.66
N LEU A 509 -21.31 20.82 22.30
CA LEU A 509 -21.11 22.28 22.42
C LEU A 509 -20.68 22.73 23.82
N SER A 510 -21.05 22.02 24.89
CA SER A 510 -20.75 22.40 26.28
C SER A 510 -19.98 21.33 27.06
N ALA A 511 -19.16 20.55 26.36
CA ALA A 511 -18.35 19.47 26.93
C ALA A 511 -17.39 19.94 28.03
N ASP A 512 -17.05 21.23 28.04
CA ASP A 512 -16.17 21.85 29.03
C ASP A 512 -16.66 21.62 30.46
N THR A 513 -17.98 21.50 30.70
CA THR A 513 -18.51 21.18 32.03
C THR A 513 -18.06 19.81 32.51
N ILE A 514 -18.23 18.77 31.66
CA ILE A 514 -17.83 17.39 31.99
C ILE A 514 -16.31 17.31 32.18
N LEU A 515 -15.55 17.98 31.30
CA LEU A 515 -14.09 17.97 31.31
C LEU A 515 -13.51 18.74 32.51
N ASN A 516 -14.09 19.88 32.88
CA ASN A 516 -13.66 20.63 34.07
C ASN A 516 -13.92 19.82 35.35
N ASN A 517 -15.08 19.16 35.46
CA ASN A 517 -15.40 18.35 36.63
C ASN A 517 -14.47 17.14 36.75
N ALA A 518 -14.08 16.53 35.62
CA ALA A 518 -13.10 15.44 35.59
C ALA A 518 -11.67 15.84 35.98
N ARG A 519 -11.36 17.14 36.07
CA ARG A 519 -10.10 17.62 36.66
C ARG A 519 -10.12 17.61 38.18
N ASP A 520 -11.29 17.84 38.77
CA ASP A 520 -11.47 18.04 40.20
C ASP A 520 -11.84 16.75 40.95
N HIS A 521 -12.42 15.76 40.27
CA HIS A 521 -12.83 14.48 40.85
C HIS A 521 -13.09 13.41 39.78
N ASP A 522 -13.25 12.16 40.21
CA ASP A 522 -13.60 11.04 39.31
C ASP A 522 -15.01 11.24 38.73
N VAL A 523 -15.10 11.21 37.40
CA VAL A 523 -16.34 11.41 36.63
C VAL A 523 -16.60 10.18 35.76
N ALA A 524 -17.82 9.67 35.78
CA ALA A 524 -18.28 8.63 34.87
C ALA A 524 -19.15 9.22 33.75
N PHE A 525 -18.86 8.85 32.51
CA PHE A 525 -19.66 9.13 31.32
C PHE A 525 -20.23 7.81 30.80
N LEU A 526 -21.52 7.61 31.02
CA LEU A 526 -22.27 6.40 30.68
C LEU A 526 -22.77 6.49 29.24
N VAL A 527 -22.51 5.42 28.49
CA VAL A 527 -22.88 5.28 27.08
C VAL A 527 -23.77 4.05 26.94
N GLY A 528 -24.92 4.17 26.27
CA GLY A 528 -25.72 2.99 25.91
C GLY A 528 -25.00 2.16 24.85
N GLY A 529 -24.88 0.86 25.08
CA GLY A 529 -24.01 -0.03 24.31
C GLY A 529 -22.54 0.08 24.74
N ASP A 530 -21.64 0.18 23.76
CA ASP A 530 -20.19 0.29 23.95
C ASP A 530 -19.68 1.69 23.56
N PRO A 531 -18.85 2.35 24.40
CA PRO A 531 -18.17 3.58 24.02
C PRO A 531 -17.36 3.40 22.73
N LEU A 532 -17.06 4.51 22.04
CA LEU A 532 -16.30 4.52 20.77
C LEU A 532 -16.99 3.89 19.55
N SER A 533 -18.21 3.37 19.68
CA SER A 533 -19.04 3.01 18.51
C SER A 533 -19.44 4.24 17.67
N ALA A 534 -19.48 5.43 18.30
CA ALA A 534 -19.79 6.71 17.68
C ALA A 534 -18.60 7.67 17.77
N THR A 535 -18.43 8.53 16.75
CA THR A 535 -17.33 9.50 16.67
C THR A 535 -17.36 10.57 17.76
N THR A 536 -18.54 10.82 18.38
CA THR A 536 -18.68 11.84 19.43
C THR A 536 -17.89 11.48 20.69
N HIS A 537 -17.83 10.20 21.06
CA HIS A 537 -17.00 9.73 22.18
C HIS A 537 -15.52 9.97 21.92
N THR A 538 -15.08 9.71 20.68
CA THR A 538 -13.69 9.96 20.26
C THR A 538 -13.35 11.44 20.38
N ASP A 539 -14.26 12.34 19.97
CA ASP A 539 -14.04 13.78 20.10
C ASP A 539 -13.94 14.23 21.58
N LEU A 540 -14.79 13.70 22.47
CA LEU A 540 -14.71 14.01 23.91
C LEU A 540 -13.39 13.52 24.54
N ILE A 541 -12.91 12.34 24.16
CA ILE A 541 -11.61 11.82 24.59
C ILE A 541 -10.47 12.69 24.05
N LEU A 542 -10.51 13.10 22.79
CA LEU A 542 -9.49 13.97 22.22
C LEU A 542 -9.42 15.31 22.95
N ARG A 543 -10.56 15.91 23.30
CA ARG A 543 -10.61 17.12 24.14
C ARG A 543 -10.06 16.87 25.54
N ALA A 544 -10.37 15.73 26.17
CA ALA A 544 -9.81 15.34 27.46
C ALA A 544 -8.27 15.22 27.41
N VAL A 545 -7.74 14.61 26.34
CA VAL A 545 -6.30 14.50 26.09
C VAL A 545 -5.66 15.88 25.87
N GLU A 546 -6.28 16.78 25.10
CA GLU A 546 -5.80 18.16 24.94
C GLU A 546 -5.74 18.93 26.26
N LEU A 547 -6.66 18.62 27.17
CA LEU A 547 -6.78 19.22 28.50
C LEU A 547 -5.98 18.49 29.58
N ASN A 548 -5.18 17.47 29.21
CA ASN A 548 -4.35 16.68 30.12
C ASN A 548 -5.15 15.93 31.21
N ILE A 549 -6.38 15.51 30.88
CA ILE A 549 -7.26 14.75 31.77
C ILE A 549 -7.08 13.26 31.47
N PRO A 550 -6.69 12.42 32.45
CA PRO A 550 -6.67 10.97 32.27
C PRO A 550 -8.07 10.44 31.97
N TYR A 551 -8.15 9.50 31.04
CA TYR A 551 -9.39 8.80 30.75
C TYR A 551 -9.20 7.29 30.74
N LYS A 552 -10.29 6.56 30.97
CA LYS A 552 -10.32 5.11 30.88
C LYS A 552 -11.63 4.63 30.27
N VAL A 553 -11.54 3.75 29.29
CA VAL A 553 -12.70 3.15 28.63
C VAL A 553 -12.99 1.78 29.22
N ILE A 554 -14.24 1.54 29.59
CA ILE A 554 -14.78 0.27 30.07
C ILE A 554 -15.77 -0.22 29.01
N HIS A 555 -15.32 -1.20 28.24
CA HIS A 555 -16.09 -1.75 27.13
C HIS A 555 -17.26 -2.63 27.58
N ASN A 556 -18.29 -2.73 26.75
CA ASN A 556 -19.45 -3.60 26.93
C ASN A 556 -19.99 -4.13 25.58
N ALA A 557 -21.11 -4.85 25.58
CA ALA A 557 -21.81 -5.28 24.37
C ALA A 557 -22.40 -4.08 23.61
N SER A 558 -22.40 -4.13 22.27
CA SER A 558 -22.99 -3.11 21.42
C SER A 558 -23.63 -3.71 20.18
N ILE A 559 -24.40 -2.91 19.44
CA ILE A 559 -25.00 -3.37 18.18
C ILE A 559 -23.95 -3.92 17.19
N MET A 560 -22.70 -3.43 17.25
CA MET A 560 -21.62 -3.86 16.37
C MET A 560 -21.21 -5.32 16.59
N ASN A 561 -21.34 -5.85 17.81
CA ASN A 561 -21.06 -7.27 18.10
C ASN A 561 -22.34 -8.11 18.24
N ALA A 562 -23.40 -7.54 18.80
CA ALA A 562 -24.63 -8.26 19.08
C ALA A 562 -25.50 -8.52 17.84
N ILE A 563 -25.24 -7.82 16.72
CA ILE A 563 -25.92 -8.15 15.46
C ILE A 563 -25.65 -9.59 15.00
N GLY A 564 -24.56 -10.23 15.46
CA GLY A 564 -24.30 -11.64 15.20
C GLY A 564 -25.43 -12.58 15.65
N SER A 565 -26.27 -12.16 16.60
CA SER A 565 -27.47 -12.90 17.04
C SER A 565 -28.49 -13.14 15.92
N CYS A 566 -28.43 -12.36 14.83
CA CYS A 566 -29.26 -12.60 13.65
C CYS A 566 -28.82 -13.81 12.79
N GLY A 567 -27.72 -14.48 13.16
CA GLY A 567 -27.21 -15.67 12.48
C GLY A 567 -26.13 -15.42 11.44
N LEU A 568 -25.81 -14.16 11.17
CA LEU A 568 -24.76 -13.75 10.23
C LEU A 568 -23.40 -13.66 10.93
N GLN A 569 -22.35 -14.09 10.24
CA GLN A 569 -20.99 -14.11 10.78
C GLN A 569 -20.40 -12.71 10.80
N LEU A 570 -19.98 -12.24 11.99
CA LEU A 570 -19.46 -10.88 12.18
C LEU A 570 -18.26 -10.53 11.28
N TYR A 571 -17.41 -11.51 10.94
CA TYR A 571 -16.25 -11.28 10.07
C TYR A 571 -16.60 -11.15 8.57
N HIS A 572 -17.85 -11.38 8.19
CA HIS A 572 -18.36 -11.14 6.83
C HIS A 572 -19.12 -9.80 6.70
N PHE A 573 -19.12 -8.95 7.74
CA PHE A 573 -19.65 -7.59 7.64
C PHE A 573 -18.63 -6.62 7.03
N GLY A 574 -19.09 -5.79 6.11
CA GLY A 574 -18.32 -4.71 5.49
C GLY A 574 -18.44 -3.38 6.24
N GLU A 575 -18.32 -2.27 5.52
CA GLU A 575 -18.46 -0.94 6.11
C GLU A 575 -19.89 -0.70 6.62
N THR A 576 -20.05 -0.47 7.93
CA THR A 576 -21.35 -0.10 8.55
C THR A 576 -21.82 1.26 8.04
N VAL A 577 -23.13 1.38 7.77
CA VAL A 577 -23.75 2.61 7.27
C VAL A 577 -24.77 3.16 8.26
N SER A 578 -25.01 4.46 8.20
CA SER A 578 -26.10 5.12 8.94
C SER A 578 -27.12 5.67 7.95
N ILE A 579 -28.39 5.30 8.13
CA ILE A 579 -29.50 5.76 7.28
C ILE A 579 -30.23 6.86 8.03
N VAL A 580 -30.21 8.07 7.46
CA VAL A 580 -30.80 9.28 8.03
C VAL A 580 -32.25 9.48 7.58
N PHE A 581 -33.07 10.15 8.38
CA PHE A 581 -34.40 10.55 7.89
C PHE A 581 -34.29 11.47 6.67
N TRP A 582 -35.01 11.12 5.61
CA TRP A 582 -35.23 12.04 4.49
C TRP A 582 -36.17 13.18 4.88
N THR A 583 -35.86 14.36 4.34
CA THR A 583 -36.76 15.51 4.35
C THR A 583 -37.21 15.82 2.92
N ASP A 584 -38.13 16.77 2.77
CA ASP A 584 -38.60 17.20 1.44
C ASP A 584 -37.47 17.80 0.58
N THR A 585 -36.47 18.39 1.22
CA THR A 585 -35.36 19.10 0.56
C THR A 585 -34.04 18.31 0.56
N TRP A 586 -33.92 17.26 1.38
CA TRP A 586 -32.68 16.53 1.57
C TRP A 586 -32.89 15.02 1.63
N ARG A 587 -32.46 14.35 0.54
CA ARG A 587 -32.53 12.88 0.37
C ARG A 587 -31.15 12.33 -0.01
N PRO A 588 -30.23 12.18 0.96
CA PRO A 588 -28.89 11.66 0.66
C PRO A 588 -28.96 10.19 0.26
N THR A 589 -28.17 9.81 -0.74
CA THR A 589 -28.05 8.43 -1.26
C THR A 589 -26.70 7.78 -0.95
N SER A 590 -25.79 8.50 -0.27
CA SER A 590 -24.41 8.06 -0.01
C SER A 590 -24.30 6.77 0.81
N PHE A 591 -25.29 6.45 1.65
CA PHE A 591 -25.34 5.16 2.34
C PHE A 591 -25.55 3.99 1.36
N CYS A 592 -26.31 4.21 0.29
CA CYS A 592 -26.62 3.19 -0.72
C CYS A 592 -25.35 2.83 -1.53
N GLU A 593 -24.50 3.80 -1.86
CA GLU A 593 -23.21 3.56 -2.53
C GLU A 593 -22.32 2.60 -1.72
N LYS A 594 -22.30 2.75 -0.40
CA LYS A 594 -21.54 1.88 0.51
C LYS A 594 -22.14 0.48 0.62
N ILE A 595 -23.48 0.37 0.69
CA ILE A 595 -24.18 -0.92 0.64
C ILE A 595 -23.84 -1.65 -0.66
N VAL A 596 -23.86 -0.95 -1.80
CA VAL A 596 -23.48 -1.51 -3.11
C VAL A 596 -22.02 -1.98 -3.10
N ALA A 597 -21.11 -1.20 -2.54
CA ALA A 597 -19.69 -1.56 -2.45
C ALA A 597 -19.44 -2.81 -1.59
N ASN A 598 -20.14 -2.93 -0.45
CA ASN A 598 -20.09 -4.13 0.38
C ASN A 598 -20.69 -5.34 -0.34
N ARG A 599 -21.86 -5.16 -0.95
CA ARG A 599 -22.57 -6.23 -1.67
C ARG A 599 -21.75 -6.77 -2.84
N ARG A 600 -21.11 -5.92 -3.65
CA ARG A 600 -20.16 -6.32 -4.71
C ARG A 600 -18.98 -7.17 -4.21
N ARG A 601 -18.63 -7.07 -2.92
CA ARG A 601 -17.57 -7.87 -2.29
C ARG A 601 -18.10 -9.12 -1.57
N GLY A 602 -19.40 -9.38 -1.66
CA GLY A 602 -20.08 -10.45 -0.93
C GLY A 602 -20.24 -10.17 0.57
N LEU A 603 -20.04 -8.94 1.05
CA LEU A 603 -20.11 -8.60 2.48
C LEU A 603 -21.51 -8.17 2.91
N HIS A 604 -21.91 -8.53 4.14
CA HIS A 604 -23.11 -8.02 4.78
C HIS A 604 -22.94 -6.54 5.17
N THR A 605 -24.02 -5.78 5.20
CA THR A 605 -23.98 -4.37 5.62
C THR A 605 -24.92 -4.14 6.79
N LEU A 606 -24.37 -3.82 7.96
CA LEU A 606 -25.14 -3.31 9.09
C LEU A 606 -25.56 -1.86 8.80
N CYS A 607 -26.86 -1.61 8.82
CA CYS A 607 -27.46 -0.29 8.65
C CYS A 607 -28.01 0.17 10.00
N LEU A 608 -27.35 1.17 10.59
CA LEU A 608 -27.79 1.88 11.78
C LEU A 608 -28.87 2.89 11.38
N LEU A 609 -30.01 2.86 12.06
CA LEU A 609 -31.18 3.65 11.69
C LEU A 609 -31.27 4.93 12.53
N ASP A 610 -31.66 6.03 11.90
CA ASP A 610 -31.68 7.35 12.54
C ASP A 610 -32.62 7.41 13.75
N ILE A 611 -32.18 8.18 14.76
CA ILE A 611 -32.91 8.45 15.99
C ILE A 611 -32.94 9.96 16.18
N LYS A 612 -34.14 10.53 16.23
CA LYS A 612 -34.36 11.96 16.43
C LYS A 612 -34.98 12.19 17.80
N ILE A 613 -34.15 12.58 18.77
CA ILE A 613 -34.55 12.95 20.13
C ILE A 613 -34.29 14.45 20.32
N LYS A 614 -35.27 15.19 20.87
CA LYS A 614 -35.20 16.66 21.06
C LYS A 614 -34.86 17.44 19.77
N GLU A 615 -35.49 17.11 18.64
CA GLU A 615 -35.37 17.89 17.41
C GLU A 615 -36.13 19.22 17.57
N GLN A 616 -35.51 20.36 17.22
CA GLN A 616 -36.19 21.65 17.31
C GLN A 616 -37.12 21.84 16.11
N ASP A 617 -38.30 22.38 16.36
CA ASP A 617 -39.23 22.76 15.30
C ASP A 617 -38.63 23.92 14.46
N GLU A 618 -38.50 23.74 13.15
CA GLU A 618 -37.89 24.71 12.22
C GLU A 618 -38.59 26.08 12.28
N ALA A 619 -39.92 26.09 12.45
CA ALA A 619 -40.71 27.31 12.59
C ALA A 619 -40.43 28.06 13.91
N SER A 620 -39.99 27.33 14.93
CA SER A 620 -39.64 27.84 16.25
C SER A 620 -38.18 28.26 16.37
N TYR A 621 -37.28 27.59 15.62
CA TYR A 621 -35.87 27.97 15.46
C TYR A 621 -35.72 29.39 14.88
N MET A 622 -36.46 29.68 13.81
CA MET A 622 -36.50 31.03 13.18
C MET A 622 -37.03 32.12 14.13
N LYS A 623 -37.76 31.75 15.19
CA LYS A 623 -38.34 32.66 16.20
C LYS A 623 -37.58 32.67 17.53
N LYS A 624 -36.40 32.04 17.62
CA LYS A 624 -35.58 31.89 18.86
C LYS A 624 -36.34 31.26 20.05
N LYS A 625 -37.38 30.47 19.80
CA LYS A 625 -38.13 29.75 20.85
C LYS A 625 -37.71 28.27 20.82
N LYS A 626 -37.14 27.76 21.91
CA LYS A 626 -36.72 26.34 22.02
C LYS A 626 -37.96 25.47 22.26
N THR A 627 -38.66 25.07 21.19
CA THR A 627 -39.73 24.07 21.23
C THR A 627 -39.28 22.82 20.48
N TYR A 628 -39.45 21.66 21.12
CA TYR A 628 -38.95 20.37 20.64
C TYR A 628 -40.08 19.49 20.12
N LEU A 629 -39.83 18.79 19.02
CA LEU A 629 -40.70 17.78 18.45
C LEU A 629 -40.66 16.48 19.28
N PRO A 630 -41.73 15.66 19.24
CA PRO A 630 -41.72 14.34 19.87
C PRO A 630 -40.63 13.45 19.24
N PRO A 631 -40.05 12.51 20.01
CA PRO A 631 -38.98 11.66 19.53
C PRO A 631 -39.44 10.75 18.39
N ARG A 632 -38.62 10.59 17.36
CA ARG A 632 -38.88 9.75 16.20
C ARG A 632 -37.76 8.72 16.02
N PHE A 633 -38.14 7.49 15.71
CA PHE A 633 -37.24 6.37 15.49
C PHE A 633 -37.53 5.78 14.13
N MET A 634 -36.49 5.60 13.32
CA MET A 634 -36.67 5.03 12.00
C MET A 634 -36.94 3.52 12.12
N ALA A 635 -38.05 3.08 11.53
CA ALA A 635 -38.38 1.66 11.43
C ALA A 635 -37.62 0.98 10.29
N THR A 636 -37.45 -0.34 10.36
CA THR A 636 -36.84 -1.12 9.27
C THR A 636 -37.59 -0.97 7.95
N SER A 637 -38.92 -0.84 7.98
CA SER A 637 -39.77 -0.64 6.80
C SER A 637 -39.49 0.67 6.08
N GLN A 638 -39.33 1.74 6.84
CA GLN A 638 -38.95 3.05 6.30
C GLN A 638 -37.52 3.03 5.74
N ALA A 639 -36.58 2.40 6.44
CA ALA A 639 -35.20 2.26 5.97
C ALA A 639 -35.13 1.45 4.66
N ALA A 640 -35.85 0.33 4.58
CA ALA A 640 -35.94 -0.50 3.37
C ALA A 640 -36.53 0.29 2.18
N SER A 641 -37.56 1.10 2.43
CA SER A 641 -38.15 1.98 1.41
C SER A 641 -37.14 3.00 0.88
N GLN A 642 -36.36 3.64 1.76
CA GLN A 642 -35.33 4.60 1.36
C GLN A 642 -34.18 3.94 0.59
N ILE A 643 -33.79 2.70 0.96
CA ILE A 643 -32.78 1.95 0.21
C ILE A 643 -33.27 1.64 -1.21
N LEU A 644 -34.51 1.17 -1.37
CA LEU A 644 -35.08 0.87 -2.69
C LEU A 644 -35.21 2.12 -3.57
N GLU A 645 -35.63 3.26 -3.01
CA GLU A 645 -35.70 4.51 -3.77
C GLU A 645 -34.29 5.06 -4.09
N SER A 646 -33.32 4.93 -3.17
CA SER A 646 -31.93 5.30 -3.42
C SER A 646 -31.30 4.47 -4.53
N ALA A 647 -31.58 3.16 -4.56
CA ALA A 647 -31.09 2.26 -5.60
C ALA A 647 -31.60 2.68 -6.99
N LYS A 648 -32.86 3.12 -7.08
CA LYS A 648 -33.45 3.68 -8.31
C LYS A 648 -32.81 5.01 -8.73
N GLN A 649 -32.57 5.90 -7.77
CA GLN A 649 -31.93 7.19 -8.04
C GLN A 649 -30.49 7.02 -8.54
N LEU A 650 -29.77 6.01 -8.03
CA LEU A 650 -28.39 5.72 -8.41
C LEU A 650 -28.26 4.77 -9.61
N GLN A 651 -29.37 4.25 -10.15
CA GLN A 651 -29.40 3.28 -11.26
C GLN A 651 -28.58 2.00 -10.95
N VAL A 652 -28.77 1.45 -9.74
CA VAL A 652 -28.06 0.25 -9.23
C VAL A 652 -29.02 -0.89 -8.89
N GLU A 653 -30.19 -0.95 -9.56
CA GLU A 653 -31.19 -1.99 -9.36
C GLU A 653 -30.73 -3.39 -9.80
N ASP A 654 -29.65 -3.47 -10.58
CA ASP A 654 -28.94 -4.71 -10.89
C ASP A 654 -28.34 -5.36 -9.62
N ILE A 655 -27.97 -4.56 -8.62
CA ILE A 655 -27.32 -5.02 -7.39
C ILE A 655 -28.28 -5.02 -6.20
N ILE A 656 -29.09 -3.95 -6.05
CA ILE A 656 -30.05 -3.80 -4.95
C ILE A 656 -31.45 -3.58 -5.53
N ASN A 657 -32.33 -4.55 -5.32
CA ASN A 657 -33.70 -4.53 -5.85
C ASN A 657 -34.71 -5.10 -4.86
N ASP A 658 -35.96 -5.18 -5.30
CA ASP A 658 -37.10 -5.66 -4.51
C ASP A 658 -36.91 -7.07 -3.91
N LYS A 659 -36.08 -7.91 -4.56
CA LYS A 659 -35.78 -9.29 -4.12
C LYS A 659 -34.56 -9.41 -3.22
N THR A 660 -33.82 -8.32 -2.99
CA THR A 660 -32.59 -8.35 -2.18
C THR A 660 -32.92 -8.78 -0.76
N LEU A 661 -32.21 -9.81 -0.27
CA LEU A 661 -32.41 -10.34 1.08
C LEU A 661 -31.90 -9.35 2.14
N CYS A 662 -32.69 -9.18 3.19
CA CYS A 662 -32.36 -8.35 4.34
C CYS A 662 -32.83 -9.01 5.64
N VAL A 663 -32.20 -8.60 6.75
CA VAL A 663 -32.62 -9.01 8.10
C VAL A 663 -32.98 -7.76 8.88
N GLY A 664 -34.23 -7.68 9.29
CA GLY A 664 -34.70 -6.66 10.23
C GLY A 664 -34.49 -7.18 11.65
N ALA A 665 -33.83 -6.39 12.48
CA ALA A 665 -33.61 -6.71 13.87
C ALA A 665 -34.19 -5.59 14.75
N ALA A 666 -34.86 -5.96 15.84
CA ALA A 666 -35.40 -5.02 16.79
C ALA A 666 -35.07 -5.43 18.22
N ARG A 667 -34.64 -4.45 19.02
CA ARG A 667 -34.41 -4.56 20.47
C ARG A 667 -33.47 -5.72 20.83
N ILE A 668 -32.38 -5.86 20.06
CA ILE A 668 -31.38 -6.91 20.25
C ILE A 668 -30.85 -6.86 21.69
N GLY A 669 -30.87 -8.00 22.38
CA GLY A 669 -30.48 -8.14 23.78
C GLY A 669 -31.62 -7.91 24.78
N TRP A 670 -32.79 -7.43 24.36
CA TRP A 670 -33.94 -7.24 25.24
C TRP A 670 -34.77 -8.53 25.30
N SER A 671 -35.60 -8.67 26.33
CA SER A 671 -36.46 -9.85 26.49
C SER A 671 -37.50 -10.05 25.37
N ASP A 672 -37.81 -9.00 24.61
CA ASP A 672 -38.72 -9.01 23.48
C ASP A 672 -38.00 -8.77 22.13
N GLU A 673 -36.71 -9.14 22.04
CA GLU A 673 -35.94 -9.05 20.79
C GLU A 673 -36.61 -9.80 19.63
N LYS A 674 -36.48 -9.26 18.41
CA LYS A 674 -37.08 -9.85 17.21
C LYS A 674 -36.11 -9.78 16.04
N PHE A 675 -36.05 -10.87 15.30
CA PHE A 675 -35.38 -10.97 14.01
C PHE A 675 -36.38 -11.43 12.95
N VAL A 676 -36.36 -10.78 11.80
CA VAL A 676 -37.15 -11.15 10.62
C VAL A 676 -36.25 -11.11 9.41
N THR A 677 -36.13 -12.24 8.73
CA THR A 677 -35.45 -12.35 7.44
C THR A 677 -36.48 -12.30 6.32
N THR A 678 -36.31 -11.37 5.39
CA THR A 678 -37.21 -11.24 4.23
C THR A 678 -36.56 -10.43 3.09
N THR A 679 -37.25 -10.27 1.97
CA THR A 679 -36.80 -9.34 0.90
C THR A 679 -36.99 -7.87 1.30
N LEU A 680 -36.20 -6.98 0.70
CA LEU A 680 -36.30 -5.53 0.91
C LEU A 680 -37.71 -4.99 0.66
N ARG A 681 -38.40 -5.48 -0.38
CA ARG A 681 -39.76 -5.04 -0.71
C ARG A 681 -40.76 -5.40 0.38
N ARG A 682 -40.72 -6.64 0.87
CA ARG A 682 -41.62 -7.09 1.95
C ARG A 682 -41.28 -6.42 3.28
N MET A 683 -39.99 -6.20 3.55
CA MET A 683 -39.57 -5.43 4.72
C MET A 683 -40.17 -4.02 4.71
N ALA A 684 -40.23 -3.38 3.54
CA ALA A 684 -40.81 -2.05 3.35
C ALA A 684 -42.33 -2.01 3.54
N ASP A 685 -43.05 -3.02 3.02
CA ASP A 685 -44.52 -2.97 2.92
C ASP A 685 -45.28 -3.72 4.03
N GLU A 686 -44.74 -4.84 4.52
CA GLU A 686 -45.50 -5.84 5.28
C GLU A 686 -44.96 -6.07 6.71
N VAL A 687 -43.68 -5.75 6.97
CA VAL A 687 -43.03 -6.12 8.24
C VAL A 687 -43.13 -5.00 9.27
N ASP A 688 -43.73 -5.31 10.42
CA ASP A 688 -43.70 -4.49 11.63
C ASP A 688 -43.00 -5.22 12.78
N LEU A 689 -41.83 -4.71 13.18
CA LEU A 689 -41.05 -5.25 14.30
C LEU A 689 -41.46 -4.66 15.66
N GLY A 690 -42.48 -3.81 15.68
CA GLY A 690 -43.01 -3.14 16.87
C GLY A 690 -42.14 -1.98 17.33
N ARG A 691 -41.97 -1.86 18.65
CA ARG A 691 -41.30 -0.71 19.29
C ARG A 691 -39.82 -0.58 18.85
N PRO A 692 -39.24 0.63 18.85
CA PRO A 692 -37.79 0.81 18.67
C PRO A 692 -37.01 0.11 19.80
N LEU A 693 -35.71 -0.16 19.67
CA LEU A 693 -34.78 0.28 18.61
C LEU A 693 -34.65 -0.75 17.49
N HIS A 694 -34.54 -0.27 16.24
CA HIS A 694 -34.47 -1.11 15.05
C HIS A 694 -33.09 -1.01 14.39
N SER A 695 -32.67 -2.07 13.71
CA SER A 695 -31.49 -2.15 12.86
C SER A 695 -31.80 -2.99 11.63
N LEU A 696 -31.18 -2.68 10.50
CA LEU A 696 -31.39 -3.42 9.26
C LEU A 696 -30.05 -3.97 8.77
N VAL A 697 -30.04 -5.21 8.30
CA VAL A 697 -28.86 -5.80 7.66
C VAL A 697 -29.19 -6.11 6.21
N ILE A 698 -28.37 -5.62 5.28
CA ILE A 698 -28.40 -6.05 3.88
C ILE A 698 -27.48 -7.25 3.74
N VAL A 699 -28.03 -8.36 3.27
CA VAL A 699 -27.31 -9.64 3.22
C VAL A 699 -26.36 -9.65 2.02
N GLY A 700 -25.10 -10.04 2.24
CA GLY A 700 -24.12 -10.29 1.19
C GLY A 700 -24.19 -11.74 0.69
N GLN A 701 -23.01 -12.35 0.48
CA GLN A 701 -22.90 -13.76 0.12
C GLN A 701 -23.07 -14.62 1.38
N LEU A 702 -23.96 -15.60 1.34
CA LEU A 702 -24.28 -16.43 2.51
C LEU A 702 -23.43 -17.70 2.58
N HIS A 703 -22.87 -17.98 3.75
CA HIS A 703 -22.28 -19.25 4.12
C HIS A 703 -23.38 -20.30 4.42
N PRO A 704 -23.18 -21.61 4.15
CA PRO A 704 -24.20 -22.65 4.41
C PRO A 704 -24.83 -22.61 5.82
N LEU A 705 -24.01 -22.38 6.86
CA LEU A 705 -24.51 -22.24 8.24
C LEU A 705 -25.37 -20.99 8.46
N GLU A 706 -25.08 -19.89 7.77
CA GLU A 706 -25.89 -18.67 7.87
C GLU A 706 -27.25 -18.87 7.20
N ILE A 707 -27.30 -19.64 6.10
CA ILE A 707 -28.55 -20.00 5.44
C ILE A 707 -29.45 -20.78 6.40
N ASP A 708 -28.90 -21.79 7.07
CA ASP A 708 -29.67 -22.63 8.00
C ASP A 708 -30.17 -21.82 9.21
N TYR A 709 -29.38 -20.86 9.70
CA TYR A 709 -29.82 -19.99 10.80
C TYR A 709 -30.89 -19.00 10.35
N LEU A 710 -30.71 -18.34 9.21
CA LEU A 710 -31.66 -17.36 8.71
C LEU A 710 -33.05 -17.95 8.43
N LYS A 711 -33.13 -19.24 8.10
CA LYS A 711 -34.40 -19.97 7.94
C LYS A 711 -35.27 -19.93 9.18
N ILE A 712 -34.69 -19.88 10.37
CA ILE A 712 -35.43 -19.83 11.65
C ILE A 712 -36.29 -18.58 11.72
N HIS A 713 -35.84 -17.49 11.09
CA HIS A 713 -36.47 -16.17 11.12
C HIS A 713 -37.05 -15.73 9.78
N ALA A 714 -37.06 -16.60 8.76
CA ALA A 714 -37.54 -16.30 7.42
C ALA A 714 -39.07 -16.38 7.33
N ILE A 715 -39.68 -15.43 6.62
CA ILE A 715 -41.14 -15.39 6.40
C ILE A 715 -41.52 -15.96 5.02
N GLU A 716 -40.57 -16.11 4.09
CA GLU A 716 -40.82 -16.68 2.77
C GLU A 716 -40.86 -18.20 2.75
N SER A 717 -41.93 -18.75 2.15
CA SER A 717 -41.99 -20.18 1.80
C SER A 717 -40.97 -20.58 0.74
N SER A 718 -40.49 -19.63 -0.08
CA SER A 718 -39.49 -19.83 -1.14
C SER A 718 -38.08 -19.35 -0.74
N PHE A 719 -37.76 -19.33 0.56
CA PHE A 719 -36.49 -18.79 1.06
C PHE A 719 -35.26 -19.41 0.38
N ASP A 720 -35.24 -20.73 0.18
CA ASP A 720 -34.13 -21.44 -0.47
C ASP A 720 -33.86 -20.95 -1.90
N GLN A 721 -34.91 -20.64 -2.66
CA GLN A 721 -34.78 -20.10 -4.01
C GLN A 721 -34.23 -18.67 -4.00
N LEU A 722 -34.67 -17.84 -3.05
CA LEU A 722 -34.17 -16.47 -2.90
C LEU A 722 -32.69 -16.44 -2.51
N VAL A 723 -32.23 -17.39 -1.68
CA VAL A 723 -30.82 -17.53 -1.32
C VAL A 723 -29.97 -17.89 -2.53
N LEU A 724 -30.46 -18.82 -3.38
CA LEU A 724 -29.79 -19.17 -4.64
C LEU A 724 -29.71 -17.97 -5.58
N GLU A 725 -30.82 -17.25 -5.79
CA GLU A 725 -30.86 -16.03 -6.61
C GLU A 725 -29.90 -14.96 -6.06
N ASN A 726 -29.88 -14.76 -4.74
CA ASN A 726 -28.99 -13.81 -4.08
C ASN A 726 -27.51 -14.17 -4.31
N ASN A 727 -27.09 -15.41 -4.03
CA ASN A 727 -25.71 -15.83 -4.22
C ASN A 727 -25.28 -15.81 -5.70
N GLN A 728 -26.19 -16.10 -6.64
CA GLN A 728 -25.92 -15.98 -8.08
C GLN A 728 -25.72 -14.52 -8.51
N SER A 729 -26.54 -13.60 -7.99
CA SER A 729 -26.43 -12.16 -8.30
C SER A 729 -25.10 -11.52 -7.87
N LEU A 730 -24.38 -12.14 -6.94
CA LEU A 730 -23.11 -11.63 -6.41
C LEU A 730 -21.87 -12.25 -7.08
N ASN A 731 -22.05 -13.33 -7.84
CA ASN A 731 -20.97 -14.01 -8.57
C ASN A 731 -20.78 -13.50 -10.01
N HIS A 732 -21.66 -12.63 -10.48
CA HIS A 732 -21.62 -11.96 -11.78
C HIS A 732 -21.24 -10.50 -11.61
#